data_AF-A0A523W8W0-F1
#
_entry.id   AF-A0A523W8W0-F1
#
_cell.length_a   1.000
_cell.length_b   1.000
_cell.length_c   1.000
_cell.angle_alpha   90.00
_cell.angle_beta   90.00
_cell.angle_gamma   90.00
#
_symmetry.space_group_name_H-M   'P 1'
#
loop_
_entity.id
_entity.type
_entity.pdbx_description
1 polymer ?
#
loop_
_entity_poly.entity_id
_entity_poly.type
_entity_poly.pdbx_seq_one_letter_code
_entity_poly.pdbx_strand_id
1 'polypeptide(L)'
;MRSIIKAHGHKNRIETSNSATLILIVCISIILSSSVLIAMTNIILIHNNSKSNSAPEPPPEPNQTPDPNSESDIGWIVGIVNEISTSHERINEATVKTDEHSATTDAKGYYKIEVPAPGTYNLIALADTYYTQTVTNVFVDTQTTVVINFYLTLIPPQTEPAIEKHDIAVTSISSPAEAYQGQTIALEVSLVNPGDFQETFSLEVTSESTSIGTRSVSLNPKHSKTEIFNWNTSNTSPSTYTLNVEAFLEGDEIPINNLANTSIVLKSRVGWIEGYVSNNETSLPIAGATVSANTYTAITDSLGYYNLETASPDAHHVAVTANGYYNETKSNIFVDILGTTNVNFTLKPFPTPPGKIHDIAITQLSAPSEVYLGNIAIINVSIKNLGDYRETFIIKVLNGITSLISKTLDLDSRTSTVLSFGWNTSNLTPSEYSITAEVILETDENPTNDQTATKISINLEQPEGTFTWVGSHVNSTLTEWAHNLSFQNIVVRYDSDQQGSMNNLAQYDIKPWRWVPYYHFENATTEKDFITLLKHEISTSVSKRIYVDDVDAMFMLYGASTLSNFLNAVEKVQHNNIILCFYMSNQTPYHGLYHFIDQYDWSKFHIDIYSPPYVDFSTLIPLVNARTLGIYLWLWPYGGLGATWKNVSLNDVICRYCDAINHRIQRFAVWTGYEPETYEVGMNEASLYIHPHWWNKITKYNNYFLDSKPIPRDRGIILWFDYGLLNTYEITRPILKRYGYTGVISAITWMVRNYENERYVWDDNQSRDKPIMTLQELSTMQNEGWEIVSHSQSHPHLGNLQEHYARWEIKGSKEWIDNHLGPMKNPCFVYPYGEVYWSSIVDQHYTYQRLGKEGQEPRMLWNPNSETPSNSIPIVGTDLSEEMIDYWLNETNQKGGIGVFVLHGIYEHPEPESLENYIETLDYLLRKLKELGIPVLTLTHTVELLQIKSQSSLSIKTLPKKDWQIEEITVENEIADFRVLLKLTIFYLYAACICSEALISAYAHTYNKKAIILRLAN
;
A
#
# COMPACT_ATOMS: atom_id res chain seq x y z
N MET A 1 56.04 2.88 53.77
CA MET A 1 57.17 3.81 53.61
C MET A 1 56.88 5.07 54.43
N ARG A 2 57.54 5.30 55.59
CA ARG A 2 57.33 6.52 56.40
C ARG A 2 58.56 6.90 57.25
N SER A 3 59.76 6.50 56.81
CA SER A 3 60.96 6.42 57.67
C SER A 3 62.29 6.75 56.98
N ILE A 4 62.28 7.28 55.75
CA ILE A 4 63.50 7.74 55.04
C ILE A 4 63.37 9.24 54.72
N ILE A 5 63.60 10.06 55.75
CA ILE A 5 63.95 11.48 55.61
C ILE A 5 65.27 11.66 56.36
N LYS A 6 66.36 11.97 55.63
CA LYS A 6 67.57 12.73 56.04
C LYS A 6 68.79 12.33 55.20
N ALA A 7 69.20 13.22 54.30
CA ALA A 7 70.59 13.68 54.14
C ALA A 7 70.68 14.74 53.04
N HIS A 8 71.35 15.87 53.29
CA HIS A 8 71.93 16.71 52.24
C HIS A 8 73.40 16.33 52.08
N GLY A 9 73.95 16.40 50.86
CA GLY A 9 75.38 16.17 50.59
C GLY A 9 75.76 16.67 49.21
N HIS A 10 76.74 17.57 49.12
CA HIS A 10 77.04 18.30 47.89
C HIS A 10 77.88 17.53 46.85
N LYS A 11 77.38 17.51 45.62
CA LYS A 11 78.10 17.54 44.32
C LYS A 11 79.15 16.48 43.95
N ASN A 12 78.84 15.81 42.83
CA ASN A 12 79.73 15.44 41.71
C ASN A 12 80.70 14.25 41.85
N ARG A 13 80.21 13.04 41.51
CA ARG A 13 80.42 12.44 40.17
C ARG A 13 79.64 11.13 39.96
N ILE A 14 78.92 11.06 38.83
CA ILE A 14 78.82 9.93 37.87
C ILE A 14 78.20 8.58 38.35
N GLU A 15 77.57 7.89 37.38
CA GLU A 15 77.16 6.46 37.32
C GLU A 15 75.96 5.92 38.14
N THR A 16 74.99 5.38 37.36
CA THR A 16 74.13 4.19 37.60
C THR A 16 73.42 3.96 38.96
N SER A 17 72.08 4.08 38.98
CA SER A 17 71.16 2.99 39.44
C SER A 17 69.66 3.37 39.44
N ASN A 18 68.99 3.45 38.29
CA ASN A 18 67.50 3.49 38.25
C ASN A 18 66.83 2.12 38.01
N SER A 19 67.61 1.10 37.60
CA SER A 19 67.10 -0.21 37.18
C SER A 19 66.49 -1.05 38.31
N ALA A 20 67.00 -0.91 39.55
CA ALA A 20 66.62 -1.78 40.67
C ALA A 20 65.15 -1.60 41.11
N THR A 21 64.65 -0.36 41.12
CA THR A 21 63.27 -0.06 41.54
C THR A 21 62.23 -0.56 40.55
N LEU A 22 62.56 -0.57 39.25
CA LEU A 22 61.65 -0.99 38.19
C LEU A 22 61.45 -2.51 38.16
N ILE A 23 62.54 -3.27 38.32
CA ILE A 23 62.53 -4.75 38.35
C ILE A 23 61.63 -5.27 39.48
N LEU A 24 61.68 -4.65 40.66
CA LEU A 24 60.89 -5.08 41.82
C LEU A 24 59.37 -4.99 41.59
N ILE A 25 58.91 -4.02 40.79
CA ILE A 25 57.50 -3.85 40.45
C ILE A 25 57.04 -4.92 39.46
N VAL A 26 57.85 -5.19 38.42
CA VAL A 26 57.54 -6.20 37.39
C VAL A 26 57.41 -7.61 38.00
N CYS A 27 58.29 -7.98 38.93
CA CYS A 27 58.24 -9.30 39.59
C CYS A 27 56.93 -9.53 40.38
N ILE A 28 56.34 -8.49 40.97
CA ILE A 28 55.11 -8.61 41.76
C ILE A 28 53.89 -8.85 40.86
N SER A 29 53.85 -8.23 39.67
CA SER A 29 52.76 -8.41 38.70
C SER A 29 52.73 -9.83 38.10
N ILE A 30 53.87 -10.48 37.91
CA ILE A 30 53.98 -11.82 37.30
C ILE A 30 53.50 -12.93 38.26
N ILE A 31 53.65 -12.74 39.57
CA ILE A 31 53.22 -13.73 40.57
C ILE A 31 51.68 -13.78 40.68
N LEU A 32 50.99 -12.66 40.43
CA LEU A 32 49.53 -12.57 40.56
C LEU A 32 48.73 -13.17 39.40
N SER A 33 49.34 -13.38 38.23
CA SER A 33 48.67 -14.02 37.07
C SER A 33 48.74 -15.55 37.06
N SER A 34 49.48 -16.16 37.99
CA SER A 34 49.74 -17.61 38.02
C SER A 34 48.65 -18.47 38.68
N SER A 35 47.56 -17.86 39.15
CA SER A 35 46.63 -18.48 40.13
C SER A 35 45.33 -19.06 39.55
N VAL A 36 45.19 -19.15 38.22
CA VAL A 36 43.93 -19.59 37.55
C VAL A 36 44.08 -20.98 36.88
N LEU A 37 45.25 -21.61 36.97
CA LEU A 37 45.56 -22.88 36.30
C LEU A 37 45.28 -24.14 37.17
N ILE A 38 44.30 -24.11 38.07
CA ILE A 38 43.88 -25.28 38.89
C ILE A 38 42.34 -25.33 39.03
N ALA A 39 41.62 -25.68 37.96
CA ALA A 39 40.19 -26.02 38.02
C ALA A 39 39.66 -26.77 36.76
N MET A 40 40.28 -27.87 36.34
CA MET A 40 39.70 -28.79 35.34
C MET A 40 39.90 -30.25 35.74
N THR A 41 38.82 -30.96 36.11
CA THR A 41 38.54 -32.37 35.73
C THR A 41 37.19 -32.87 36.28
N ASN A 42 36.59 -33.79 35.51
CA ASN A 42 35.51 -34.77 35.81
C ASN A 42 34.13 -34.46 35.17
N ILE A 43 33.56 -35.22 34.20
CA ILE A 43 33.42 -36.67 33.90
C ILE A 43 32.12 -37.29 34.50
N ILE A 44 31.31 -38.16 33.86
CA ILE A 44 30.94 -38.44 32.44
C ILE A 44 29.79 -39.52 32.39
N LEU A 45 28.91 -39.56 31.37
CA LEU A 45 27.92 -40.66 31.02
C LEU A 45 26.77 -40.96 32.07
N ILE A 46 25.69 -41.78 31.88
CA ILE A 46 25.28 -42.76 30.84
C ILE A 46 23.73 -43.06 30.75
N HIS A 47 23.21 -43.36 29.53
CA HIS A 47 22.11 -44.30 29.08
C HIS A 47 20.59 -44.32 29.53
N ASN A 48 19.70 -44.12 28.52
CA ASN A 48 18.69 -45.04 27.88
C ASN A 48 17.43 -45.74 28.53
N ASN A 49 16.32 -45.67 27.76
CA ASN A 49 15.26 -46.68 27.42
C ASN A 49 14.07 -47.12 28.35
N SER A 50 12.83 -47.06 27.81
CA SER A 50 11.89 -48.22 27.55
C SER A 50 10.46 -47.81 27.06
N LYS A 51 9.49 -48.75 26.87
CA LYS A 51 8.18 -48.60 26.13
C LYS A 51 6.97 -49.34 26.78
N SER A 52 5.71 -49.02 26.39
CA SER A 52 4.63 -49.95 25.87
C SER A 52 3.14 -49.63 26.24
N ASN A 53 2.16 -50.41 25.71
CA ASN A 53 0.71 -50.06 25.44
C ASN A 53 -0.35 -50.96 26.17
N SER A 54 -1.67 -50.63 26.12
CA SER A 54 -2.84 -51.58 26.23
C SER A 54 -4.26 -50.99 25.90
N ALA A 55 -5.35 -51.80 25.81
CA ALA A 55 -6.74 -51.48 25.31
C ALA A 55 -7.92 -52.35 25.94
N PRO A 56 -9.26 -52.16 25.63
CA PRO A 56 -10.46 -52.68 26.41
C PRO A 56 -11.61 -53.58 25.73
N GLU A 57 -12.74 -53.93 26.45
CA GLU A 57 -14.09 -54.58 26.11
C GLU A 57 -14.30 -56.16 26.22
N PRO A 58 -15.49 -56.91 26.10
CA PRO A 58 -16.99 -56.70 25.91
C PRO A 58 -18.05 -57.68 26.67
N PRO A 59 -19.42 -57.68 26.41
CA PRO A 59 -20.55 -58.56 26.98
C PRO A 59 -21.57 -59.21 25.92
N PRO A 60 -22.88 -59.68 26.07
CA PRO A 60 -23.87 -60.21 27.13
C PRO A 60 -24.78 -61.50 26.73
N GLU A 61 -25.93 -61.88 27.41
CA GLU A 61 -26.78 -63.15 27.21
C GLU A 61 -28.36 -63.20 27.62
N PRO A 62 -29.25 -64.18 27.19
CA PRO A 62 -30.74 -64.35 27.56
C PRO A 62 -31.58 -65.75 27.58
N ASN A 63 -32.84 -65.80 28.14
CA ASN A 63 -34.15 -66.62 27.84
C ASN A 63 -34.68 -68.03 28.40
N GLN A 64 -36.05 -68.30 28.51
CA GLN A 64 -36.84 -69.63 28.72
C GLN A 64 -38.45 -69.66 28.59
N THR A 65 -39.23 -70.81 28.55
CA THR A 65 -40.70 -71.00 28.04
C THR A 65 -41.71 -72.13 28.69
N PRO A 66 -42.91 -72.68 28.17
CA PRO A 66 -44.16 -73.20 28.94
C PRO A 66 -44.97 -74.57 28.53
N ASP A 67 -46.20 -74.93 29.07
CA ASP A 67 -47.08 -76.18 28.75
C ASP A 67 -48.63 -76.29 29.25
N PRO A 68 -49.66 -77.02 28.64
CA PRO A 68 -51.13 -77.15 29.08
C PRO A 68 -52.15 -78.37 28.71
N ASN A 69 -53.41 -78.45 29.29
CA ASN A 69 -54.79 -78.99 28.83
C ASN A 69 -55.43 -80.47 28.99
N SER A 70 -56.81 -80.64 29.13
CA SER A 70 -57.66 -81.92 29.06
C SER A 70 -59.26 -81.84 29.26
N GLU A 71 -60.19 -82.65 28.62
CA GLU A 71 -61.72 -82.72 28.84
C GLU A 71 -62.58 -83.89 28.12
N SER A 72 -63.89 -84.23 28.47
CA SER A 72 -65.06 -84.86 27.63
C SER A 72 -66.22 -85.73 28.31
N ASP A 73 -67.50 -85.81 27.76
CA ASP A 73 -68.64 -86.83 28.02
C ASP A 73 -69.92 -86.77 27.05
N ILE A 74 -70.95 -87.70 27.02
CA ILE A 74 -72.07 -87.89 25.98
C ILE A 74 -73.51 -88.51 26.34
N GLY A 75 -74.50 -88.65 25.38
CA GLY A 75 -75.90 -89.26 25.46
C GLY A 75 -76.84 -89.05 24.18
N TRP A 76 -78.17 -89.36 24.01
CA TRP A 76 -78.86 -89.33 22.63
C TRP A 76 -80.39 -88.94 22.41
N ILE A 77 -80.76 -88.40 21.20
CA ILE A 77 -82.14 -88.15 20.63
C ILE A 77 -82.22 -88.49 19.10
N VAL A 78 -83.37 -88.92 18.54
CA VAL A 78 -83.57 -89.24 17.09
C VAL A 78 -84.95 -88.83 16.53
N GLY A 79 -85.14 -88.89 15.20
CA GLY A 79 -86.47 -88.81 14.58
C GLY A 79 -86.48 -88.57 13.07
N ILE A 80 -87.63 -88.15 12.51
CA ILE A 80 -87.78 -87.74 11.10
C ILE A 80 -88.43 -86.35 10.93
N VAL A 81 -88.00 -85.61 9.90
CA VAL A 81 -88.60 -84.34 9.44
C VAL A 81 -89.32 -84.56 8.10
N ASN A 82 -90.52 -84.01 7.98
CA ASN A 82 -91.40 -84.15 6.83
C ASN A 82 -91.99 -82.79 6.42
N GLU A 83 -92.52 -82.69 5.22
CA GLU A 83 -93.47 -81.62 4.87
C GLU A 83 -94.86 -81.93 5.44
N ILE A 84 -95.60 -80.91 5.87
CA ILE A 84 -96.99 -80.99 6.36
C ILE A 84 -98.03 -81.01 5.21
N SER A 85 -97.65 -81.60 4.07
CA SER A 85 -98.53 -81.87 2.93
C SER A 85 -99.17 -83.25 3.06
N THR A 86 -100.21 -83.53 2.26
CA THR A 86 -100.89 -84.82 2.28
C THR A 86 -100.03 -86.00 1.81
N SER A 87 -98.90 -85.75 1.13
CA SER A 87 -97.92 -86.79 0.75
C SER A 87 -96.90 -87.13 1.84
N HIS A 88 -96.73 -86.27 2.87
CA HIS A 88 -95.75 -86.44 3.96
C HIS A 88 -94.31 -86.69 3.45
N GLU A 89 -93.90 -85.96 2.41
CA GLU A 89 -92.57 -86.11 1.82
C GLU A 89 -91.44 -85.77 2.80
N ARG A 90 -90.28 -86.41 2.61
CA ARG A 90 -89.14 -86.35 3.54
C ARG A 90 -88.26 -85.17 3.19
N ILE A 91 -88.04 -84.27 4.16
CA ILE A 91 -87.16 -83.12 3.96
C ILE A 91 -85.73 -83.57 4.27
N ASN A 92 -84.92 -83.72 3.23
CA ASN A 92 -83.47 -83.91 3.30
C ASN A 92 -82.79 -82.61 3.77
N GLU A 93 -81.65 -82.72 4.47
CA GLU A 93 -80.83 -81.58 4.94
C GLU A 93 -81.53 -80.59 5.89
N ALA A 94 -82.75 -80.87 6.33
CA ALA A 94 -83.40 -80.15 7.42
C ALA A 94 -82.57 -80.25 8.70
N THR A 95 -82.22 -79.11 9.30
CA THR A 95 -81.47 -79.08 10.56
C THR A 95 -82.43 -79.24 11.73
N VAL A 96 -82.20 -80.25 12.57
CA VAL A 96 -82.82 -80.34 13.90
C VAL A 96 -81.76 -80.06 14.96
N LYS A 97 -82.05 -79.16 15.90
CA LYS A 97 -81.10 -78.73 16.93
C LYS A 97 -81.73 -78.50 18.29
N THR A 98 -80.95 -78.74 19.33
CA THR A 98 -81.10 -78.17 20.67
C THR A 98 -80.34 -76.84 20.76
N ASP A 99 -80.22 -76.28 21.96
CA ASP A 99 -79.45 -75.06 22.21
C ASP A 99 -77.93 -75.27 21.99
N GLU A 100 -77.43 -76.50 22.13
CA GLU A 100 -75.99 -76.83 22.08
C GLU A 100 -75.62 -77.93 21.06
N HIS A 101 -76.57 -78.78 20.66
CA HIS A 101 -76.30 -79.99 19.86
C HIS A 101 -77.25 -80.10 18.67
N SER A 102 -76.78 -80.54 17.50
CA SER A 102 -77.59 -80.57 16.28
C SER A 102 -77.27 -81.75 15.35
N ALA A 103 -78.19 -82.03 14.44
CA ALA A 103 -78.01 -82.93 13.31
C ALA A 103 -78.86 -82.49 12.12
N THR A 104 -78.32 -82.62 10.91
CA THR A 104 -79.11 -82.54 9.67
C THR A 104 -79.80 -83.88 9.39
N THR A 105 -80.91 -83.84 8.66
CA THR A 105 -81.59 -85.04 8.17
C THR A 105 -80.90 -85.65 6.95
N ASP A 106 -80.92 -86.98 6.86
CA ASP A 106 -80.53 -87.71 5.66
C ASP A 106 -81.59 -87.63 4.54
N ALA A 107 -81.30 -88.26 3.40
CA ALA A 107 -82.20 -88.34 2.25
C ALA A 107 -83.51 -89.14 2.48
N LYS A 108 -83.74 -89.63 3.71
CA LYS A 108 -85.00 -90.23 4.18
C LYS A 108 -85.66 -89.39 5.27
N GLY A 109 -85.18 -88.16 5.47
CA GLY A 109 -85.63 -87.22 6.47
C GLY A 109 -85.21 -87.58 7.90
N TYR A 110 -84.28 -88.53 8.12
CA TYR A 110 -83.93 -89.02 9.45
C TYR A 110 -82.74 -88.30 10.07
N TYR A 111 -82.83 -87.96 11.36
CA TYR A 111 -81.77 -87.33 12.14
C TYR A 111 -81.46 -88.10 13.44
N LYS A 112 -80.22 -87.96 13.95
CA LYS A 112 -79.79 -88.39 15.29
C LYS A 112 -78.87 -87.34 15.91
N ILE A 113 -79.21 -86.88 17.11
CA ILE A 113 -78.41 -85.95 17.93
C ILE A 113 -77.81 -86.73 19.11
N GLU A 114 -76.56 -86.42 19.46
CA GLU A 114 -75.91 -86.83 20.71
C GLU A 114 -75.94 -85.63 21.68
N VAL A 115 -76.34 -85.83 22.95
CA VAL A 115 -76.57 -84.80 23.98
C VAL A 115 -76.14 -85.33 25.36
N PRO A 116 -75.58 -84.52 26.29
CA PRO A 116 -75.35 -84.94 27.67
C PRO A 116 -76.60 -85.54 28.34
N ALA A 117 -76.42 -86.42 29.32
CA ALA A 117 -77.54 -87.07 29.99
C ALA A 117 -77.24 -87.36 31.48
N PRO A 118 -78.25 -87.31 32.37
CA PRO A 118 -79.66 -87.03 32.09
C PRO A 118 -79.92 -85.52 31.90
N GLY A 119 -80.79 -85.15 30.95
CA GLY A 119 -81.03 -83.77 30.57
C GLY A 119 -82.38 -83.54 29.89
N THR A 120 -82.84 -82.29 29.83
CA THR A 120 -84.11 -81.89 29.19
C THR A 120 -83.84 -80.88 28.09
N TYR A 121 -84.34 -81.15 26.89
CA TYR A 121 -84.00 -80.40 25.69
C TYR A 121 -85.22 -79.80 24.99
N ASN A 122 -85.03 -78.61 24.42
CA ASN A 122 -85.93 -78.07 23.40
C ASN A 122 -85.32 -78.41 22.03
N LEU A 123 -86.15 -78.80 21.06
CA LEU A 123 -85.71 -79.11 19.70
C LEU A 123 -86.41 -78.19 18.70
N ILE A 124 -85.63 -77.59 17.80
CA ILE A 124 -86.10 -76.76 16.69
C ILE A 124 -85.72 -77.46 15.37
N ALA A 125 -86.67 -77.66 14.48
CA ALA A 125 -86.45 -78.10 13.11
C ALA A 125 -86.58 -76.93 12.13
N LEU A 126 -85.62 -76.83 11.21
CA LEU A 126 -85.50 -75.78 10.19
C LEU A 126 -85.16 -76.39 8.84
N ALA A 127 -85.73 -75.85 7.76
CA ALA A 127 -85.34 -76.16 6.38
C ALA A 127 -85.60 -74.94 5.49
N ASP A 128 -84.75 -74.73 4.48
CA ASP A 128 -84.90 -73.59 3.56
C ASP A 128 -86.23 -73.68 2.79
N THR A 129 -86.89 -72.55 2.61
CA THR A 129 -88.27 -72.41 2.09
C THR A 129 -89.39 -72.99 2.97
N TYR A 130 -89.11 -73.43 4.21
CA TYR A 130 -90.14 -73.90 5.16
C TYR A 130 -90.23 -73.02 6.42
N TYR A 131 -91.43 -72.89 6.98
CA TYR A 131 -91.65 -72.36 8.32
C TYR A 131 -91.12 -73.33 9.38
N THR A 132 -90.41 -72.80 10.37
CA THR A 132 -89.76 -73.57 11.44
C THR A 132 -90.75 -74.13 12.45
N GLN A 133 -90.37 -75.23 13.13
CA GLN A 133 -91.20 -75.88 14.15
C GLN A 133 -90.38 -76.24 15.39
N THR A 134 -90.96 -76.07 16.57
CA THR A 134 -90.30 -76.29 17.86
C THR A 134 -91.09 -77.24 18.74
N VAL A 135 -90.39 -78.18 19.40
CA VAL A 135 -90.91 -79.08 20.43
C VAL A 135 -90.10 -78.86 21.70
N THR A 136 -90.74 -78.63 22.84
CA THR A 136 -90.06 -78.27 24.11
C THR A 136 -90.13 -79.36 25.16
N ASN A 137 -89.22 -79.31 26.14
CA ASN A 137 -89.20 -80.17 27.33
C ASN A 137 -89.05 -81.69 27.07
N VAL A 138 -88.22 -82.07 26.10
CA VAL A 138 -87.89 -83.47 25.78
C VAL A 138 -86.80 -83.99 26.72
N PHE A 139 -87.20 -84.78 27.73
CA PHE A 139 -86.27 -85.39 28.69
C PHE A 139 -85.58 -86.64 28.13
N VAL A 140 -84.27 -86.76 28.35
CA VAL A 140 -83.38 -87.85 27.93
C VAL A 140 -82.59 -88.33 29.15
N ASP A 141 -82.58 -89.63 29.40
CA ASP A 141 -81.79 -90.26 30.48
C ASP A 141 -80.51 -90.89 29.94
N THR A 142 -79.54 -91.16 30.82
CA THR A 142 -78.22 -91.74 30.52
C THR A 142 -78.30 -92.96 29.60
N GLN A 143 -77.59 -92.89 28.47
CA GLN A 143 -77.56 -93.91 27.42
C GLN A 143 -78.93 -94.31 26.82
N THR A 144 -79.99 -93.51 27.04
CA THR A 144 -81.30 -93.75 26.40
C THR A 144 -81.41 -93.08 25.03
N THR A 145 -82.53 -93.28 24.33
CA THR A 145 -82.80 -92.64 23.03
C THR A 145 -84.29 -92.30 22.94
N VAL A 146 -84.58 -91.04 22.62
CA VAL A 146 -85.96 -90.50 22.52
C VAL A 146 -86.28 -90.17 21.08
N VAL A 147 -87.53 -90.39 20.65
CA VAL A 147 -87.97 -90.20 19.25
C VAL A 147 -88.90 -88.99 19.12
N ILE A 148 -88.53 -87.99 18.31
CA ILE A 148 -89.33 -86.77 18.06
C ILE A 148 -89.40 -86.49 16.55
N ASN A 149 -90.61 -86.40 15.99
CA ASN A 149 -90.81 -86.16 14.55
C ASN A 149 -91.39 -84.76 14.29
N PHE A 150 -90.99 -84.15 13.18
CA PHE A 150 -91.39 -82.80 12.77
C PHE A 150 -92.13 -82.80 11.42
N TYR A 151 -92.99 -81.80 11.23
CA TYR A 151 -93.79 -81.57 10.02
C TYR A 151 -93.80 -80.06 9.70
N LEU A 152 -93.02 -79.63 8.72
CA LEU A 152 -92.80 -78.22 8.38
C LEU A 152 -93.73 -77.75 7.24
N THR A 153 -94.10 -76.47 7.26
CA THR A 153 -95.01 -75.86 6.26
C THR A 153 -94.21 -75.11 5.20
N LEU A 154 -94.42 -75.40 3.91
CA LEU A 154 -93.77 -74.67 2.82
C LEU A 154 -94.20 -73.19 2.82
N ILE A 155 -93.26 -72.28 2.62
CA ILE A 155 -93.49 -70.83 2.48
C ILE A 155 -93.94 -70.55 1.04
N PRO A 156 -95.12 -69.95 0.81
CA PRO A 156 -95.59 -69.68 -0.55
C PRO A 156 -94.75 -68.60 -1.24
N PRO A 157 -94.35 -68.78 -2.52
CA PRO A 157 -93.62 -67.77 -3.27
C PRO A 157 -94.49 -66.55 -3.55
N GLN A 158 -93.93 -65.35 -3.38
CA GLN A 158 -94.62 -64.09 -3.70
C GLN A 158 -94.29 -63.61 -5.11
N THR A 159 -95.25 -62.90 -5.72
CA THR A 159 -95.11 -62.26 -7.04
C THR A 159 -95.21 -60.75 -6.88
N GLU A 160 -94.12 -60.05 -7.14
CA GLU A 160 -94.04 -58.58 -7.06
C GLU A 160 -94.46 -57.90 -8.39
N PRO A 161 -94.89 -56.61 -8.35
CA PRO A 161 -95.24 -55.84 -9.54
C PRO A 161 -94.01 -55.40 -10.34
N ALA A 162 -94.25 -54.84 -11.53
CA ALA A 162 -93.20 -54.18 -12.31
C ALA A 162 -92.70 -52.91 -11.57
N ILE A 163 -91.39 -52.68 -11.60
CA ILE A 163 -90.76 -51.49 -11.00
C ILE A 163 -90.96 -50.30 -11.94
N GLU A 164 -91.49 -49.20 -11.38
CA GLU A 164 -91.67 -47.92 -12.07
C GLU A 164 -90.35 -47.14 -12.07
N LYS A 165 -89.80 -46.86 -13.26
CA LYS A 165 -88.46 -46.29 -13.42
C LYS A 165 -88.45 -44.77 -13.57
N HIS A 166 -87.83 -44.09 -12.60
CA HIS A 166 -87.46 -42.67 -12.64
C HIS A 166 -85.96 -42.54 -12.89
N ASP A 167 -85.55 -41.91 -13.99
CA ASP A 167 -84.14 -41.83 -14.42
C ASP A 167 -84.01 -40.68 -15.44
N ILE A 168 -83.17 -39.70 -15.12
CA ILE A 168 -82.73 -38.64 -16.03
C ILE A 168 -81.23 -38.81 -16.31
N ALA A 169 -80.71 -38.23 -17.39
CA ALA A 169 -79.28 -38.33 -17.69
C ALA A 169 -78.75 -37.10 -18.45
N VAL A 170 -77.51 -36.70 -18.15
CA VAL A 170 -76.77 -35.69 -18.90
C VAL A 170 -75.89 -36.38 -19.94
N THR A 171 -76.26 -36.26 -21.22
CA THR A 171 -75.54 -36.90 -22.33
C THR A 171 -74.25 -36.16 -22.70
N SER A 172 -74.21 -34.83 -22.54
CA SER A 172 -73.02 -34.01 -22.75
C SER A 172 -73.20 -32.58 -22.22
N ILE A 173 -72.07 -31.92 -21.93
CA ILE A 173 -71.95 -30.46 -21.91
C ILE A 173 -70.94 -30.04 -22.99
N SER A 174 -71.29 -29.03 -23.77
CA SER A 174 -70.48 -28.49 -24.87
C SER A 174 -70.08 -27.04 -24.59
N SER A 175 -68.83 -26.71 -24.90
CA SER A 175 -68.25 -25.38 -24.82
C SER A 175 -67.23 -25.18 -25.94
N PRO A 176 -66.87 -23.93 -26.29
CA PRO A 176 -65.62 -23.67 -27.00
C PRO A 176 -64.43 -24.28 -26.26
N ALA A 177 -63.40 -24.72 -26.98
CA ALA A 177 -62.16 -25.19 -26.37
C ALA A 177 -61.35 -24.03 -25.75
N GLU A 178 -61.45 -22.85 -26.35
CA GLU A 178 -60.80 -21.63 -25.91
C GLU A 178 -61.78 -20.44 -25.98
N ALA A 179 -61.63 -19.49 -25.06
CA ALA A 179 -62.32 -18.20 -25.07
C ALA A 179 -61.44 -17.12 -24.42
N TYR A 180 -61.83 -15.86 -24.53
CA TYR A 180 -61.14 -14.74 -23.88
C TYR A 180 -61.93 -14.19 -22.70
N GLN A 181 -61.23 -13.78 -21.64
CA GLN A 181 -61.81 -13.13 -20.46
C GLN A 181 -62.79 -12.00 -20.85
N GLY A 182 -63.91 -11.87 -20.14
CA GLY A 182 -64.95 -10.89 -20.44
C GLY A 182 -65.76 -11.16 -21.72
N GLN A 183 -65.68 -12.36 -22.29
CA GLN A 183 -66.69 -12.86 -23.24
C GLN A 183 -67.83 -13.55 -22.48
N THR A 184 -69.04 -13.45 -23.02
CA THR A 184 -70.17 -14.29 -22.60
C THR A 184 -70.16 -15.57 -23.41
N ILE A 185 -70.01 -16.71 -22.74
CA ILE A 185 -69.83 -18.03 -23.35
C ILE A 185 -71.14 -18.81 -23.25
N ALA A 186 -71.68 -19.25 -24.39
CA ALA A 186 -72.81 -20.17 -24.41
C ALA A 186 -72.33 -21.59 -24.13
N LEU A 187 -72.95 -22.24 -23.14
CA LEU A 187 -72.72 -23.62 -22.74
C LEU A 187 -73.97 -24.43 -23.07
N GLU A 188 -73.84 -25.45 -23.90
CA GLU A 188 -74.96 -26.28 -24.35
C GLU A 188 -74.96 -27.61 -23.59
N VAL A 189 -75.98 -27.85 -22.76
CA VAL A 189 -76.15 -29.09 -21.98
C VAL A 189 -77.22 -29.93 -22.66
N SER A 190 -76.87 -31.15 -23.08
CA SER A 190 -77.81 -32.09 -23.72
C SER A 190 -78.25 -33.18 -22.75
N LEU A 191 -79.56 -33.30 -22.57
CA LEU A 191 -80.23 -34.12 -21.57
C LEU A 191 -81.06 -35.21 -22.25
N VAL A 192 -81.29 -36.33 -21.56
CA VAL A 192 -82.28 -37.35 -21.95
C VAL A 192 -82.99 -37.87 -20.71
N ASN A 193 -84.26 -38.22 -20.86
CA ASN A 193 -85.03 -38.96 -19.85
C ASN A 193 -85.11 -40.43 -20.29
N PRO A 194 -84.20 -41.31 -19.84
CA PRO A 194 -84.30 -42.75 -20.07
C PRO A 194 -85.37 -43.44 -19.19
N GLY A 195 -85.93 -42.77 -18.19
CA GLY A 195 -87.06 -43.23 -17.36
C GLY A 195 -88.41 -43.32 -18.08
N ASP A 196 -89.44 -43.78 -17.36
CA ASP A 196 -90.79 -44.04 -17.89
C ASP A 196 -91.81 -42.95 -17.56
N PHE A 197 -91.44 -41.97 -16.73
CA PHE A 197 -92.30 -40.86 -16.28
C PHE A 197 -91.84 -39.50 -16.82
N GLN A 198 -92.72 -38.49 -16.75
CA GLN A 198 -92.35 -37.11 -17.08
C GLN A 198 -91.72 -36.47 -15.83
N GLU A 199 -90.41 -36.31 -15.85
CA GLU A 199 -89.68 -35.73 -14.73
C GLU A 199 -89.66 -34.21 -14.75
N THR A 200 -89.47 -33.62 -13.57
CA THR A 200 -89.11 -32.21 -13.41
C THR A 200 -88.02 -32.09 -12.35
N PHE A 201 -86.83 -31.74 -12.80
CA PHE A 201 -85.57 -31.83 -12.04
C PHE A 201 -84.87 -30.47 -11.98
N SER A 202 -83.86 -30.35 -11.13
CA SER A 202 -83.00 -29.17 -11.04
C SER A 202 -81.71 -29.41 -11.82
N LEU A 203 -81.39 -28.54 -12.78
CA LEU A 203 -80.15 -28.61 -13.56
C LEU A 203 -79.24 -27.46 -13.16
N GLU A 204 -78.06 -27.75 -12.64
CA GLU A 204 -77.03 -26.76 -12.30
C GLU A 204 -75.79 -26.94 -13.17
N VAL A 205 -75.18 -25.81 -13.58
CA VAL A 205 -73.86 -25.79 -14.23
C VAL A 205 -72.91 -24.98 -13.35
N THR A 206 -71.72 -25.52 -13.06
CA THR A 206 -70.66 -24.84 -12.29
C THR A 206 -69.37 -24.71 -13.09
N SER A 207 -68.58 -23.67 -12.77
CA SER A 207 -67.15 -23.59 -13.09
C SER A 207 -66.38 -23.95 -11.83
N GLU A 208 -65.71 -25.10 -11.83
CA GLU A 208 -65.18 -25.74 -10.62
C GLU A 208 -66.26 -25.81 -9.52
N SER A 209 -66.12 -25.02 -8.44
CA SER A 209 -67.07 -24.91 -7.33
C SER A 209 -67.98 -23.67 -7.38
N THR A 210 -68.00 -22.92 -8.48
CA THR A 210 -68.76 -21.66 -8.62
C THR A 210 -69.95 -21.85 -9.55
N SER A 211 -71.17 -21.65 -9.06
CA SER A 211 -72.38 -21.74 -9.87
C SER A 211 -72.39 -20.72 -11.01
N ILE A 212 -72.57 -21.20 -12.25
CA ILE A 212 -72.86 -20.39 -13.43
C ILE A 212 -74.37 -20.12 -13.50
N GLY A 213 -75.18 -21.08 -13.05
CA GLY A 213 -76.60 -20.91 -12.81
C GLY A 213 -77.35 -22.24 -12.72
N THR A 214 -78.55 -22.17 -12.15
CA THR A 214 -79.46 -23.30 -11.95
C THR A 214 -80.77 -23.08 -12.72
N ARG A 215 -81.40 -24.14 -13.23
CA ARG A 215 -82.66 -24.10 -13.98
C ARG A 215 -83.51 -25.33 -13.62
N SER A 216 -84.80 -25.13 -13.33
CA SER A 216 -85.73 -26.26 -13.29
C SER A 216 -86.14 -26.66 -14.71
N VAL A 217 -86.04 -27.95 -15.02
CA VAL A 217 -86.27 -28.50 -16.37
C VAL A 217 -87.26 -29.66 -16.27
N SER A 218 -88.32 -29.61 -17.08
CA SER A 218 -89.23 -30.74 -17.28
C SER A 218 -88.92 -31.47 -18.59
N LEU A 219 -88.94 -32.81 -18.57
CA LEU A 219 -88.64 -33.65 -19.74
C LEU A 219 -89.50 -34.92 -19.77
N ASN A 220 -90.17 -35.17 -20.90
CA ASN A 220 -91.00 -36.35 -21.12
C ASN A 220 -90.16 -37.65 -21.21
N PRO A 221 -90.73 -38.82 -20.86
CA PRO A 221 -90.01 -40.08 -20.92
C PRO A 221 -89.56 -40.41 -22.35
N LYS A 222 -88.36 -40.99 -22.46
CA LYS A 222 -87.64 -41.32 -23.71
C LYS A 222 -87.38 -40.13 -24.64
N HIS A 223 -87.50 -38.89 -24.18
CA HIS A 223 -87.17 -37.68 -24.96
C HIS A 223 -85.84 -37.06 -24.53
N SER A 224 -85.23 -36.30 -25.45
CA SER A 224 -84.03 -35.50 -25.20
C SER A 224 -84.32 -34.00 -25.33
N LYS A 225 -83.49 -33.17 -24.69
CA LYS A 225 -83.59 -31.70 -24.72
C LYS A 225 -82.22 -31.07 -24.52
N THR A 226 -81.95 -29.96 -25.19
CA THR A 226 -80.73 -29.16 -24.96
C THR A 226 -81.08 -27.85 -24.26
N GLU A 227 -80.37 -27.53 -23.18
CA GLU A 227 -80.51 -26.30 -22.40
C GLU A 227 -79.24 -25.45 -22.54
N ILE A 228 -79.41 -24.14 -22.73
CA ILE A 228 -78.27 -23.21 -22.91
C ILE A 228 -78.09 -22.33 -21.67
N PHE A 229 -76.87 -22.28 -21.14
CA PHE A 229 -76.44 -21.38 -20.07
C PHE A 229 -75.42 -20.37 -20.62
N ASN A 230 -75.52 -19.10 -20.20
CA ASN A 230 -74.65 -18.02 -20.68
C ASN A 230 -73.70 -17.57 -19.57
N TRP A 231 -72.44 -18.02 -19.61
CA TRP A 231 -71.43 -17.72 -18.61
C TRP A 231 -70.72 -16.40 -18.91
N ASN A 232 -70.87 -15.40 -18.04
CA ASN A 232 -70.16 -14.13 -18.15
C ASN A 232 -68.78 -14.21 -17.47
N THR A 233 -67.71 -14.26 -18.26
CA THR A 233 -66.33 -14.43 -17.76
C THR A 233 -65.63 -13.13 -17.35
N SER A 234 -66.35 -12.00 -17.24
CA SER A 234 -65.73 -10.69 -16.94
C SER A 234 -65.00 -10.64 -15.60
N ASN A 235 -65.47 -11.41 -14.60
CA ASN A 235 -64.87 -11.50 -13.26
C ASN A 235 -64.06 -12.80 -13.07
N THR A 236 -63.79 -13.55 -14.14
CA THR A 236 -63.10 -14.84 -14.12
C THR A 236 -61.68 -14.66 -14.63
N SER A 237 -60.66 -15.01 -13.83
CA SER A 237 -59.25 -14.88 -14.23
C SER A 237 -58.90 -15.82 -15.40
N PRO A 238 -57.92 -15.49 -16.26
CA PRO A 238 -57.42 -16.42 -17.26
C PRO A 238 -56.84 -17.71 -16.64
N SER A 239 -57.39 -18.87 -17.02
CA SER A 239 -56.99 -20.21 -16.57
C SER A 239 -57.68 -21.26 -17.45
N THR A 240 -57.28 -22.54 -17.32
CA THR A 240 -58.18 -23.65 -17.68
C THR A 240 -59.23 -23.80 -16.58
N TYR A 241 -60.48 -24.07 -16.97
CA TYR A 241 -61.61 -24.32 -16.07
C TYR A 241 -62.33 -25.60 -16.47
N THR A 242 -62.63 -26.43 -15.47
CA THR A 242 -63.58 -27.54 -15.57
C THR A 242 -64.99 -26.99 -15.42
N LEU A 243 -65.84 -27.28 -16.39
CA LEU A 243 -67.26 -26.97 -16.38
C LEU A 243 -68.01 -28.25 -16.03
N ASN A 244 -68.60 -28.30 -14.84
CA ASN A 244 -69.40 -29.43 -14.38
C ASN A 244 -70.88 -29.12 -14.58
N VAL A 245 -71.67 -30.15 -14.82
CA VAL A 245 -73.14 -30.07 -14.85
C VAL A 245 -73.74 -31.24 -14.10
N GLU A 246 -74.74 -30.94 -13.28
CA GLU A 246 -75.46 -31.91 -12.44
C GLU A 246 -76.97 -31.74 -12.63
N ALA A 247 -77.65 -32.85 -12.94
CA ALA A 247 -79.11 -32.94 -12.99
C ALA A 247 -79.64 -33.64 -11.74
N PHE A 248 -80.09 -32.86 -10.76
CA PHE A 248 -80.65 -33.38 -9.51
C PHE A 248 -82.14 -33.74 -9.65
N LEU A 249 -82.41 -35.04 -9.60
CA LEU A 249 -83.74 -35.65 -9.47
C LEU A 249 -83.80 -36.50 -8.19
N GLU A 250 -84.80 -36.28 -7.34
CA GLU A 250 -84.96 -37.05 -6.09
C GLU A 250 -85.55 -38.43 -6.40
N GLY A 251 -84.82 -39.49 -6.08
CA GLY A 251 -85.23 -40.89 -6.34
C GLY A 251 -84.81 -41.46 -7.70
N ASP A 252 -83.88 -40.81 -8.42
CA ASP A 252 -83.32 -41.29 -9.68
C ASP A 252 -82.63 -42.67 -9.55
N GLU A 253 -82.87 -43.57 -10.51
CA GLU A 253 -82.37 -44.95 -10.52
C GLU A 253 -80.85 -45.04 -10.77
N ILE A 254 -80.26 -44.14 -11.57
CA ILE A 254 -78.85 -44.21 -11.98
C ILE A 254 -78.14 -42.85 -11.78
N PRO A 255 -78.10 -42.25 -10.56
CA PRO A 255 -77.67 -40.85 -10.37
C PRO A 255 -76.26 -40.48 -10.85
N ILE A 256 -75.42 -41.45 -11.20
CA ILE A 256 -74.09 -41.26 -11.78
C ILE A 256 -74.12 -40.82 -13.25
N ASN A 257 -75.23 -41.05 -13.99
CA ASN A 257 -75.41 -40.59 -15.37
C ASN A 257 -75.81 -39.10 -15.47
N ASN A 258 -76.13 -38.48 -14.32
CA ASN A 258 -76.55 -37.09 -14.19
C ASN A 258 -75.40 -36.09 -14.07
N LEU A 259 -74.17 -36.59 -14.14
CA LEU A 259 -72.95 -35.81 -14.10
C LEU A 259 -72.26 -35.85 -15.46
N ALA A 260 -72.02 -34.67 -16.03
CA ALA A 260 -71.10 -34.51 -17.15
C ALA A 260 -70.13 -33.35 -16.89
N ASN A 261 -68.99 -33.36 -17.56
CA ASN A 261 -68.04 -32.26 -17.52
C ASN A 261 -67.37 -32.03 -18.88
N THR A 262 -66.81 -30.83 -19.04
CA THR A 262 -65.92 -30.43 -20.13
C THR A 262 -64.88 -29.46 -19.58
N SER A 263 -63.88 -29.09 -20.38
CA SER A 263 -62.87 -28.09 -20.01
C SER A 263 -62.77 -26.99 -21.06
N ILE A 264 -62.51 -25.76 -20.61
CA ILE A 264 -62.31 -24.59 -21.45
C ILE A 264 -61.10 -23.79 -20.99
N VAL A 265 -60.27 -23.33 -21.94
CA VAL A 265 -59.14 -22.46 -21.68
C VAL A 265 -59.56 -21.00 -21.83
N LEU A 266 -59.68 -20.28 -20.71
CA LEU A 266 -59.93 -18.84 -20.71
C LEU A 266 -58.59 -18.09 -20.81
N LYS A 267 -58.36 -17.40 -21.93
CA LYS A 267 -57.14 -16.64 -22.23
C LYS A 267 -57.27 -15.17 -21.81
N SER A 268 -56.13 -14.59 -21.45
CA SER A 268 -55.96 -13.13 -21.34
C SER A 268 -56.27 -12.46 -22.67
N ARG A 269 -56.96 -11.32 -22.66
CA ARG A 269 -57.00 -10.46 -23.84
C ARG A 269 -55.68 -9.71 -23.95
N VAL A 270 -54.97 -9.95 -25.03
CA VAL A 270 -53.68 -9.31 -25.31
C VAL A 270 -53.69 -8.65 -26.68
N GLY A 271 -52.83 -7.65 -26.83
CA GLY A 271 -52.44 -7.06 -28.10
C GLY A 271 -50.96 -6.69 -28.03
N TRP A 272 -50.43 -6.09 -29.09
CA TRP A 272 -49.00 -5.87 -29.24
C TRP A 272 -48.66 -4.42 -29.56
N ILE A 273 -47.58 -3.93 -28.96
CA ILE A 273 -46.94 -2.67 -29.33
C ILE A 273 -45.57 -3.03 -29.90
N GLU A 274 -45.33 -2.70 -31.16
CA GLU A 274 -44.04 -2.95 -31.81
C GLU A 274 -43.44 -1.68 -32.39
N GLY A 275 -42.15 -1.71 -32.70
CA GLY A 275 -41.51 -0.62 -33.42
C GLY A 275 -40.00 -0.65 -33.32
N TYR A 276 -39.38 0.43 -33.76
CA TYR A 276 -37.94 0.61 -33.75
C TYR A 276 -37.54 1.77 -32.82
N VAL A 277 -36.45 1.58 -32.08
CA VAL A 277 -35.79 2.62 -31.29
C VAL A 277 -34.48 3.00 -31.98
N SER A 278 -34.31 4.29 -32.27
CA SER A 278 -33.21 4.81 -33.10
C SER A 278 -32.52 6.01 -32.44
N ASN A 279 -31.25 6.25 -32.77
CA ASN A 279 -30.50 7.42 -32.32
C ASN A 279 -30.83 8.63 -33.21
N ASN A 280 -31.25 9.74 -32.59
CA ASN A 280 -31.72 10.95 -33.29
C ASN A 280 -30.62 11.70 -34.09
N GLU A 281 -29.34 11.43 -33.82
CA GLU A 281 -28.20 12.13 -34.41
C GLU A 281 -27.50 11.29 -35.49
N THR A 282 -27.47 9.96 -35.33
CA THR A 282 -26.82 9.03 -36.29
C THR A 282 -27.81 8.23 -37.15
N SER A 283 -29.10 8.23 -36.85
CA SER A 283 -30.14 7.36 -37.43
C SER A 283 -29.88 5.85 -37.28
N LEU A 284 -28.91 5.44 -36.45
CA LEU A 284 -28.61 4.03 -36.19
C LEU A 284 -29.59 3.42 -35.17
N PRO A 285 -29.88 2.12 -35.24
CA PRO A 285 -30.72 1.43 -34.26
C PRO A 285 -30.07 1.38 -32.88
N ILE A 286 -30.89 1.44 -31.83
CA ILE A 286 -30.46 1.32 -30.43
C ILE A 286 -30.89 -0.07 -29.92
N ALA A 287 -29.93 -0.98 -29.82
CA ALA A 287 -30.11 -2.29 -29.20
C ALA A 287 -30.06 -2.20 -27.67
N GLY A 288 -30.78 -3.09 -26.97
CA GLY A 288 -30.79 -3.12 -25.50
C GLY A 288 -31.59 -1.99 -24.83
N ALA A 289 -32.34 -1.18 -25.58
CA ALA A 289 -33.26 -0.18 -25.02
C ALA A 289 -34.46 -0.89 -24.39
N THR A 290 -34.82 -0.51 -23.16
CA THR A 290 -35.99 -1.04 -22.47
C THR A 290 -37.20 -0.17 -22.78
N VAL A 291 -38.17 -0.73 -23.51
CA VAL A 291 -39.49 -0.13 -23.76
C VAL A 291 -40.47 -0.66 -22.72
N SER A 292 -41.27 0.22 -22.13
CA SER A 292 -42.31 -0.14 -21.16
C SER A 292 -43.66 0.45 -21.56
N ALA A 293 -44.73 -0.30 -21.30
CA ALA A 293 -46.11 0.13 -21.45
C ALA A 293 -46.87 -0.19 -20.17
N ASN A 294 -47.16 0.83 -19.36
CA ASN A 294 -47.69 0.68 -18.00
C ASN A 294 -46.80 -0.26 -17.14
N THR A 295 -47.18 -1.53 -16.96
CA THR A 295 -46.41 -2.56 -16.23
C THR A 295 -45.67 -3.57 -17.12
N TYR A 296 -45.92 -3.56 -18.43
CA TYR A 296 -45.31 -4.49 -19.39
C TYR A 296 -43.96 -3.94 -19.87
N THR A 297 -42.96 -4.79 -20.12
CA THR A 297 -41.63 -4.39 -20.61
C THR A 297 -41.10 -5.31 -21.72
N ALA A 298 -40.35 -4.71 -22.66
CA ALA A 298 -39.60 -5.40 -23.71
C ALA A 298 -38.22 -4.74 -23.88
N ILE A 299 -37.28 -5.46 -24.50
CA ILE A 299 -35.92 -4.99 -24.79
C ILE A 299 -35.69 -5.06 -26.29
N THR A 300 -35.07 -4.03 -26.88
CA THR A 300 -34.79 -4.00 -28.33
C THR A 300 -33.67 -4.96 -28.75
N ASP A 301 -33.83 -5.55 -29.92
CA ASP A 301 -32.85 -6.41 -30.56
C ASP A 301 -31.69 -5.64 -31.24
N SER A 302 -30.80 -6.34 -31.95
CA SER A 302 -29.66 -5.74 -32.66
C SER A 302 -30.04 -4.84 -33.84
N LEU A 303 -31.29 -4.86 -34.29
CA LEU A 303 -31.87 -3.96 -35.28
C LEU A 303 -32.68 -2.83 -34.64
N GLY A 304 -32.66 -2.72 -33.30
CA GLY A 304 -33.42 -1.74 -32.54
C GLY A 304 -34.93 -2.03 -32.50
N TYR A 305 -35.37 -3.20 -32.97
CA TYR A 305 -36.76 -3.61 -33.00
C TYR A 305 -37.20 -4.13 -31.62
N TYR A 306 -38.41 -3.79 -31.20
CA TYR A 306 -39.09 -4.41 -30.07
C TYR A 306 -40.50 -4.86 -30.45
N ASN A 307 -41.00 -5.85 -29.73
CA ASN A 307 -42.41 -6.23 -29.69
C ASN A 307 -42.78 -6.45 -28.21
N LEU A 308 -43.91 -5.88 -27.78
CA LEU A 308 -44.35 -5.80 -26.40
C LEU A 308 -45.81 -6.24 -26.31
N GLU A 309 -46.06 -7.38 -25.67
CA GLU A 309 -47.41 -7.86 -25.39
C GLU A 309 -48.01 -7.11 -24.20
N THR A 310 -49.22 -6.55 -24.38
CA THR A 310 -49.96 -5.78 -23.36
C THR A 310 -51.40 -6.28 -23.25
N ALA A 311 -52.07 -5.98 -22.13
CA ALA A 311 -53.51 -6.22 -22.01
C ALA A 311 -54.31 -5.31 -22.98
N SER A 312 -55.39 -5.84 -23.56
CA SER A 312 -56.21 -5.10 -24.53
C SER A 312 -57.71 -5.43 -24.44
N PRO A 313 -58.62 -4.60 -24.98
CA PRO A 313 -58.37 -3.26 -25.52
C PRO A 313 -58.15 -2.24 -24.39
N ASP A 314 -57.04 -1.49 -24.45
CA ASP A 314 -56.65 -0.50 -23.43
C ASP A 314 -55.79 0.63 -24.05
N ALA A 315 -55.60 1.73 -23.30
CA ALA A 315 -54.74 2.85 -23.68
C ALA A 315 -53.50 2.92 -22.78
N HIS A 316 -52.32 2.76 -23.38
CA HIS A 316 -51.06 2.71 -22.64
C HIS A 316 -50.27 4.01 -22.71
N HIS A 317 -49.47 4.24 -21.67
CA HIS A 317 -48.34 5.17 -21.70
C HIS A 317 -47.09 4.36 -22.03
N VAL A 318 -46.58 4.52 -23.26
CA VAL A 318 -45.40 3.81 -23.74
C VAL A 318 -44.18 4.70 -23.54
N ALA A 319 -43.28 4.30 -22.66
CA ALA A 319 -42.01 4.97 -22.41
C ALA A 319 -40.85 4.10 -22.91
N VAL A 320 -39.74 4.72 -23.28
CA VAL A 320 -38.50 4.00 -23.56
C VAL A 320 -37.33 4.63 -22.82
N THR A 321 -36.45 3.76 -22.34
CA THR A 321 -35.23 4.12 -21.63
C THR A 321 -34.05 3.37 -22.25
N ALA A 322 -32.94 4.06 -22.47
CA ALA A 322 -31.72 3.47 -23.00
C ALA A 322 -30.51 4.11 -22.31
N ASN A 323 -29.51 3.29 -21.94
CA ASN A 323 -28.33 3.82 -21.26
C ASN A 323 -27.57 4.79 -22.18
N GLY A 324 -27.26 5.99 -21.69
CA GLY A 324 -26.66 7.06 -22.49
C GLY A 324 -27.63 7.96 -23.27
N TYR A 325 -28.96 7.82 -23.09
CA TYR A 325 -29.98 8.59 -23.82
C TYR A 325 -31.02 9.25 -22.90
N TYR A 326 -31.58 10.37 -23.35
CA TYR A 326 -32.78 10.95 -22.74
C TYR A 326 -34.00 10.08 -23.06
N ASN A 327 -34.78 9.74 -22.04
CA ASN A 327 -36.01 8.96 -22.16
C ASN A 327 -37.07 9.69 -22.99
N GLU A 328 -37.86 8.95 -23.78
CA GLU A 328 -39.00 9.45 -24.55
C GLU A 328 -40.28 8.72 -24.12
N THR A 329 -41.41 9.42 -24.01
CA THR A 329 -42.71 8.84 -23.62
C THR A 329 -43.83 9.30 -24.55
N LYS A 330 -44.65 8.35 -25.01
CA LYS A 330 -45.84 8.57 -25.84
C LYS A 330 -47.08 8.06 -25.10
N SER A 331 -48.03 8.96 -24.86
CA SER A 331 -49.24 8.70 -24.09
C SER A 331 -50.43 8.38 -24.99
N ASN A 332 -51.43 7.69 -24.42
CA ASN A 332 -52.70 7.34 -25.07
C ASN A 332 -52.52 6.46 -26.32
N ILE A 333 -51.53 5.56 -26.30
CA ILE A 333 -51.36 4.53 -27.33
C ILE A 333 -52.44 3.47 -27.12
N PHE A 334 -53.50 3.54 -27.92
CA PHE A 334 -54.56 2.53 -27.90
C PHE A 334 -54.09 1.24 -28.59
N VAL A 335 -54.32 0.11 -27.93
CA VAL A 335 -54.08 -1.24 -28.47
C VAL A 335 -55.42 -1.95 -28.49
N ASP A 336 -55.85 -2.40 -29.66
CA ASP A 336 -57.12 -3.14 -29.82
C ASP A 336 -56.94 -4.64 -29.53
N ILE A 337 -58.05 -5.37 -29.38
CA ILE A 337 -58.04 -6.80 -29.05
C ILE A 337 -57.38 -7.62 -30.17
N LEU A 338 -56.30 -8.35 -29.85
CA LEU A 338 -55.43 -9.05 -30.79
C LEU A 338 -54.83 -8.13 -31.90
N GLY A 339 -54.84 -6.82 -31.69
CA GLY A 339 -54.28 -5.83 -32.61
C GLY A 339 -52.80 -5.53 -32.33
N THR A 340 -52.10 -5.06 -33.36
CA THR A 340 -50.70 -4.60 -33.26
C THR A 340 -50.63 -3.11 -33.58
N THR A 341 -50.18 -2.30 -32.62
CA THR A 341 -50.00 -0.84 -32.77
C THR A 341 -48.52 -0.49 -32.92
N ASN A 342 -48.12 0.07 -34.06
CA ASN A 342 -46.73 0.42 -34.33
C ASN A 342 -46.34 1.78 -33.71
N VAL A 343 -45.31 1.82 -32.86
CA VAL A 343 -44.81 3.01 -32.16
C VAL A 343 -43.28 3.05 -32.21
N ASN A 344 -42.72 3.90 -33.08
CA ASN A 344 -41.28 4.10 -33.19
C ASN A 344 -40.80 5.23 -32.26
N PHE A 345 -39.57 5.13 -31.76
CA PHE A 345 -38.91 6.10 -30.87
C PHE A 345 -37.57 6.55 -31.44
N THR A 346 -37.20 7.80 -31.16
CA THR A 346 -35.99 8.42 -31.75
C THR A 346 -35.29 9.25 -30.68
N LEU A 347 -34.36 8.59 -29.96
CA LEU A 347 -33.79 9.08 -28.73
C LEU A 347 -32.61 9.99 -29.00
N LYS A 348 -32.61 11.14 -28.32
CA LYS A 348 -31.43 12.00 -28.26
C LYS A 348 -30.43 11.42 -27.25
N PRO A 349 -29.17 11.19 -27.62
CA PRO A 349 -28.14 10.82 -26.65
C PRO A 349 -27.98 11.93 -25.60
N PHE A 350 -27.48 11.57 -24.41
CA PHE A 350 -26.90 12.56 -23.52
C PHE A 350 -25.72 13.23 -24.23
N PRO A 351 -25.47 14.54 -24.03
CA PRO A 351 -24.21 15.15 -24.47
C PRO A 351 -23.08 14.38 -23.78
N THR A 352 -22.28 13.66 -24.56
CA THR A 352 -21.37 12.63 -24.03
C THR A 352 -20.41 13.24 -22.99
N PRO A 353 -20.46 12.78 -21.72
CA PRO A 353 -19.21 12.63 -20.99
C PRO A 353 -18.31 11.72 -21.84
N PRO A 354 -16.98 11.92 -21.86
CA PRO A 354 -16.10 10.97 -22.54
C PRO A 354 -16.42 9.55 -22.05
N GLY A 355 -16.45 8.59 -22.98
CA GLY A 355 -16.56 7.19 -22.61
C GLY A 355 -15.45 6.82 -21.63
N LYS A 356 -15.69 5.82 -20.78
CA LYS A 356 -14.63 5.31 -19.91
C LYS A 356 -13.51 4.76 -20.78
N ILE A 357 -12.37 5.43 -20.77
CA ILE A 357 -11.19 5.07 -21.58
C ILE A 357 -10.15 4.33 -20.76
N HIS A 358 -9.33 3.54 -21.44
CA HIS A 358 -8.03 3.02 -21.00
C HIS A 358 -6.93 3.92 -21.58
N ASP A 359 -6.11 4.58 -20.75
CA ASP A 359 -5.05 5.52 -21.20
C ASP A 359 -3.97 5.65 -20.11
N ILE A 360 -2.71 5.26 -20.39
CA ILE A 360 -1.56 5.34 -19.48
C ILE A 360 -0.40 6.16 -20.10
N ALA A 361 -0.49 7.48 -19.96
CA ALA A 361 0.57 8.40 -20.37
C ALA A 361 1.84 8.36 -19.51
N ILE A 362 3.01 8.33 -20.17
CA ILE A 362 4.26 8.81 -19.56
C ILE A 362 4.30 10.34 -19.67
N THR A 363 3.77 10.99 -18.64
CA THR A 363 3.71 12.45 -18.53
C THR A 363 5.08 13.14 -18.41
N GLN A 364 6.11 12.45 -17.90
CA GLN A 364 7.47 12.98 -17.82
C GLN A 364 8.51 11.85 -17.74
N LEU A 365 9.65 12.04 -18.42
CA LEU A 365 10.87 11.28 -18.20
C LEU A 365 11.98 12.26 -17.82
N SER A 366 12.49 12.14 -16.59
CA SER A 366 13.52 13.01 -16.03
C SER A 366 14.75 12.21 -15.64
N ALA A 367 15.91 12.65 -16.10
CA ALA A 367 17.21 12.07 -15.79
C ALA A 367 18.28 13.18 -15.80
N PRO A 368 19.44 12.99 -15.13
CA PRO A 368 20.57 13.89 -15.27
C PRO A 368 21.01 13.96 -16.73
N SER A 369 21.24 15.16 -17.24
CA SER A 369 21.81 15.39 -18.58
C SER A 369 23.26 14.91 -18.70
N GLU A 370 23.97 14.76 -17.58
CA GLU A 370 25.36 14.35 -17.48
C GLU A 370 25.54 13.45 -16.23
N VAL A 371 26.23 12.31 -16.39
CA VAL A 371 26.61 11.38 -15.31
C VAL A 371 28.02 10.87 -15.56
N TYR A 372 28.84 10.76 -14.53
CA TYR A 372 30.19 10.20 -14.68
C TYR A 372 30.22 8.68 -14.69
N LEU A 373 31.12 8.10 -15.50
CA LEU A 373 31.26 6.66 -15.69
C LEU A 373 31.54 5.94 -14.37
N GLY A 374 30.65 5.02 -13.99
CA GLY A 374 30.69 4.30 -12.73
C GLY A 374 29.72 4.83 -11.67
N ASN A 375 29.19 6.04 -11.84
CA ASN A 375 28.09 6.54 -11.02
C ASN A 375 26.73 6.00 -11.48
N ILE A 376 25.77 5.97 -10.56
CA ILE A 376 24.41 5.49 -10.83
C ILE A 376 23.57 6.66 -11.35
N ALA A 377 23.09 6.56 -12.58
CA ALA A 377 22.15 7.51 -13.15
C ALA A 377 20.75 7.26 -12.57
N ILE A 378 20.22 8.18 -11.76
CA ILE A 378 18.84 8.09 -11.29
C ILE A 378 17.91 8.58 -12.39
N ILE A 379 17.04 7.70 -12.88
CA ILE A 379 16.03 8.02 -13.89
C ILE A 379 14.66 7.93 -13.23
N ASN A 380 13.84 8.96 -13.47
CA ASN A 380 12.50 9.13 -12.92
C ASN A 380 11.47 9.12 -14.06
N VAL A 381 10.49 8.23 -13.98
CA VAL A 381 9.37 8.14 -14.94
C VAL A 381 8.08 8.51 -14.22
N SER A 382 7.45 9.62 -14.62
CA SER A 382 6.15 10.07 -14.12
C SER A 382 5.06 9.51 -15.02
N ILE A 383 4.31 8.54 -14.52
CA ILE A 383 3.26 7.83 -15.24
C ILE A 383 1.91 8.28 -14.69
N LYS A 384 0.94 8.57 -15.57
CA LYS A 384 -0.43 8.91 -15.17
C LYS A 384 -1.41 7.98 -15.86
N ASN A 385 -2.27 7.36 -15.07
CA ASN A 385 -3.50 6.80 -15.58
C ASN A 385 -4.42 7.98 -15.95
N LEU A 386 -4.57 8.23 -17.24
CA LEU A 386 -5.55 9.16 -17.80
C LEU A 386 -6.91 8.46 -17.99
N GLY A 387 -6.94 7.12 -17.95
CA GLY A 387 -8.14 6.28 -18.00
C GLY A 387 -9.10 6.35 -16.81
N ASP A 388 -10.26 5.72 -17.00
CA ASP A 388 -11.38 5.62 -16.04
C ASP A 388 -11.51 4.24 -15.39
N TYR A 389 -10.57 3.33 -15.67
CA TYR A 389 -10.39 2.05 -15.01
C TYR A 389 -9.09 2.04 -14.20
N ARG A 390 -8.95 1.07 -13.29
CA ARG A 390 -7.65 0.71 -12.71
C ARG A 390 -6.95 -0.19 -13.73
N GLU A 391 -5.83 0.26 -14.27
CA GLU A 391 -5.07 -0.53 -15.24
C GLU A 391 -3.99 -1.37 -14.54
N THR A 392 -3.65 -2.50 -15.18
CA THR A 392 -2.43 -3.27 -14.91
C THR A 392 -1.60 -3.30 -16.19
N PHE A 393 -0.44 -2.65 -16.18
CA PHE A 393 0.41 -2.46 -17.37
C PHE A 393 1.88 -2.80 -17.09
N ILE A 394 2.68 -2.92 -18.15
CA ILE A 394 4.13 -3.14 -18.05
C ILE A 394 4.85 -1.83 -18.41
N ILE A 395 5.62 -1.29 -17.47
CA ILE A 395 6.61 -0.25 -17.75
C ILE A 395 7.95 -0.90 -18.10
N LYS A 396 8.61 -0.42 -19.14
CA LYS A 396 10.02 -0.70 -19.44
C LYS A 396 10.81 0.59 -19.54
N VAL A 397 12.11 0.47 -19.31
CA VAL A 397 13.08 1.48 -19.75
C VAL A 397 14.21 0.82 -20.53
N LEU A 398 14.58 1.48 -21.62
CA LEU A 398 15.48 1.02 -22.66
C LEU A 398 16.67 2.00 -22.81
N ASN A 399 17.85 1.47 -23.08
CA ASN A 399 18.97 2.21 -23.68
C ASN A 399 19.12 1.75 -25.14
N GLY A 400 18.61 2.54 -26.08
CA GLY A 400 18.40 2.10 -27.46
C GLY A 400 17.46 0.89 -27.51
N ILE A 401 18.00 -0.29 -27.81
CA ILE A 401 17.28 -1.57 -27.83
C ILE A 401 17.47 -2.42 -26.56
N THR A 402 18.34 -2.00 -25.63
CA THR A 402 18.70 -2.78 -24.43
C THR A 402 17.73 -2.47 -23.30
N SER A 403 16.89 -3.42 -22.88
CA SER A 403 16.06 -3.25 -21.68
C SER A 403 16.95 -3.17 -20.44
N LEU A 404 16.85 -2.03 -19.74
CA LEU A 404 17.46 -1.80 -18.44
C LEU A 404 16.56 -2.34 -17.32
N ILE A 405 15.26 -2.10 -17.45
CA ILE A 405 14.19 -2.51 -16.53
C ILE A 405 12.95 -2.90 -17.34
N SER A 406 12.21 -3.88 -16.80
CA SER A 406 10.82 -4.19 -17.13
C SER A 406 10.09 -4.53 -15.84
N LYS A 407 8.89 -3.98 -15.61
CA LYS A 407 8.10 -4.20 -14.38
C LYS A 407 6.61 -4.05 -14.65
N THR A 408 5.80 -4.97 -14.12
CA THR A 408 4.33 -4.84 -14.08
C THR A 408 3.89 -3.96 -12.91
N LEU A 409 2.89 -3.12 -13.12
CA LEU A 409 2.32 -2.20 -12.14
C LEU A 409 0.80 -2.09 -12.28
N ASP A 410 0.14 -1.85 -11.15
CA ASP A 410 -1.25 -1.40 -11.10
C ASP A 410 -1.28 0.12 -10.85
N LEU A 411 -2.24 0.83 -11.45
CA LEU A 411 -2.50 2.25 -11.16
C LEU A 411 -4.01 2.53 -11.22
N ASP A 412 -4.58 3.05 -10.13
CA ASP A 412 -6.02 3.36 -10.06
C ASP A 412 -6.40 4.53 -10.99
N SER A 413 -7.65 4.56 -11.46
CA SER A 413 -8.14 5.50 -12.48
C SER A 413 -7.85 6.96 -12.15
N ARG A 414 -7.44 7.75 -13.16
CA ARG A 414 -7.11 9.18 -13.05
C ARG A 414 -5.91 9.53 -12.13
N THR A 415 -5.24 8.54 -11.50
CA THR A 415 -4.10 8.77 -10.58
C THR A 415 -2.72 8.78 -11.27
N SER A 416 -1.72 9.33 -10.58
CA SER A 416 -0.32 9.39 -11.07
C SER A 416 0.64 8.69 -10.11
N THR A 417 1.71 8.10 -10.65
CA THR A 417 2.84 7.55 -9.90
C THR A 417 4.17 8.02 -10.49
N VAL A 418 5.24 7.97 -9.69
CA VAL A 418 6.60 8.29 -10.15
C VAL A 418 7.52 7.13 -9.77
N LEU A 419 8.24 6.60 -10.76
CA LEU A 419 9.17 5.50 -10.60
C LEU A 419 10.60 6.01 -10.69
N SER A 420 11.33 5.96 -9.58
CA SER A 420 12.76 6.21 -9.54
C SER A 420 13.53 4.89 -9.59
N PHE A 421 14.56 4.81 -10.45
CA PHE A 421 15.49 3.68 -10.46
C PHE A 421 16.91 4.13 -10.81
N GLY A 422 17.89 3.35 -10.35
CA GLY A 422 19.30 3.58 -10.61
C GLY A 422 19.81 2.73 -11.78
N TRP A 423 20.21 3.37 -12.88
CA TRP A 423 20.95 2.72 -13.96
C TRP A 423 22.45 2.75 -13.66
N ASN A 424 23.07 1.58 -13.56
CA ASN A 424 24.51 1.45 -13.33
C ASN A 424 25.30 1.68 -14.63
N THR A 425 26.20 2.66 -14.62
CA THR A 425 26.98 3.07 -15.80
C THR A 425 28.38 2.44 -15.89
N SER A 426 28.86 1.67 -14.90
CA SER A 426 30.26 1.20 -14.81
C SER A 426 30.80 0.46 -16.03
N ASN A 427 29.93 -0.20 -16.81
CA ASN A 427 30.30 -1.03 -17.96
C ASN A 427 30.04 -0.36 -19.33
N LEU A 428 29.83 0.96 -19.34
CA LEU A 428 29.57 1.73 -20.56
C LEU A 428 30.85 2.34 -21.14
N THR A 429 30.79 2.79 -22.39
CA THR A 429 31.80 3.69 -22.97
C THR A 429 31.36 5.16 -22.82
N PRO A 430 32.26 6.12 -22.54
CA PRO A 430 31.91 7.53 -22.49
C PRO A 430 31.28 8.03 -23.81
N SER A 431 30.02 8.45 -23.76
CA SER A 431 29.20 8.82 -24.92
C SER A 431 27.86 9.43 -24.51
N GLU A 432 27.11 9.96 -25.48
CA GLU A 432 25.70 10.30 -25.29
C GLU A 432 24.82 9.07 -25.51
N TYR A 433 23.96 8.75 -24.54
CA TYR A 433 23.01 7.64 -24.61
C TYR A 433 21.57 8.15 -24.61
N SER A 434 20.72 7.52 -25.43
CA SER A 434 19.29 7.81 -25.47
C SER A 434 18.54 6.80 -24.59
N ILE A 435 17.90 7.31 -23.54
CA ILE A 435 17.05 6.54 -22.64
C ILE A 435 15.60 6.74 -23.05
N THR A 436 14.91 5.64 -23.33
CA THR A 436 13.48 5.64 -23.68
C THR A 436 12.71 4.88 -22.62
N ALA A 437 11.65 5.49 -22.09
CA ALA A 437 10.66 4.79 -21.27
C ALA A 437 9.45 4.46 -22.15
N GLU A 438 8.93 3.23 -22.05
CA GLU A 438 7.72 2.79 -22.75
C GLU A 438 6.78 2.05 -21.79
N VAL A 439 5.50 2.41 -21.80
CA VAL A 439 4.41 1.61 -21.21
C VAL A 439 3.89 0.64 -22.28
N ILE A 440 3.35 -0.49 -21.82
CA ILE A 440 2.61 -1.46 -22.62
C ILE A 440 1.34 -1.84 -21.84
N LEU A 441 0.20 -1.47 -22.41
CA LEU A 441 -1.15 -1.89 -22.06
C LEU A 441 -1.75 -2.66 -23.26
N GLU A 442 -2.69 -3.59 -23.04
CA GLU A 442 -3.25 -4.39 -24.15
C GLU A 442 -4.22 -3.60 -25.04
N THR A 443 -4.89 -2.61 -24.46
CA THR A 443 -5.76 -1.63 -25.12
C THR A 443 -5.51 -0.27 -24.50
N ASP A 444 -4.94 0.66 -25.27
CA ASP A 444 -4.77 2.06 -24.88
C ASP A 444 -5.39 2.95 -25.96
N GLU A 445 -6.14 3.97 -25.55
CA GLU A 445 -6.84 4.89 -26.45
C GLU A 445 -5.92 5.98 -27.03
N ASN A 446 -4.72 6.18 -26.47
CA ASN A 446 -3.76 7.17 -26.94
C ASN A 446 -2.30 6.64 -26.95
N PRO A 447 -1.98 5.61 -27.76
CA PRO A 447 -0.66 4.96 -27.87
C PRO A 447 0.52 5.86 -28.31
N THR A 448 0.29 7.18 -28.40
CA THR A 448 1.31 8.21 -28.67
C THR A 448 1.87 8.85 -27.40
N ASN A 449 1.27 8.57 -26.23
CA ASN A 449 1.69 9.12 -24.94
C ASN A 449 2.44 8.09 -24.04
N ASP A 450 2.37 6.80 -24.38
CA ASP A 450 2.99 5.65 -23.70
C ASP A 450 4.52 5.70 -23.69
N GLN A 451 5.13 6.43 -24.64
CA GLN A 451 6.56 6.42 -24.87
C GLN A 451 7.15 7.82 -24.91
N THR A 452 8.29 8.01 -24.24
CA THR A 452 9.07 9.25 -24.31
C THR A 452 10.55 8.96 -24.11
N ALA A 453 11.41 9.86 -24.60
CA ALA A 453 12.86 9.67 -24.62
C ALA A 453 13.63 10.91 -24.14
N THR A 454 14.76 10.67 -23.47
CA THR A 454 15.71 11.70 -23.02
C THR A 454 17.14 11.27 -23.29
N LYS A 455 18.10 12.17 -23.11
CA LYS A 455 19.53 11.95 -23.37
C LYS A 455 20.37 12.13 -22.12
N ILE A 456 21.32 11.24 -21.92
CA ILE A 456 22.29 11.26 -20.81
C ILE A 456 23.70 11.21 -21.40
N SER A 457 24.53 12.22 -21.12
CA SER A 457 25.95 12.19 -21.43
C SER A 457 26.70 11.41 -20.34
N ILE A 458 27.28 10.26 -20.69
CA ILE A 458 28.19 9.51 -19.83
C ILE A 458 29.60 10.01 -20.06
N ASN A 459 30.15 10.74 -19.09
CA ASN A 459 31.48 11.35 -19.18
C ASN A 459 32.50 10.63 -18.29
N LEU A 460 33.79 10.80 -18.58
CA LEU A 460 34.83 10.46 -17.60
C LEU A 460 34.87 11.54 -16.51
N GLU A 461 34.82 11.11 -15.26
CA GLU A 461 35.20 11.95 -14.12
C GLU A 461 36.69 12.34 -14.24
N GLN A 462 37.17 13.33 -13.47
CA GLN A 462 38.59 13.31 -13.11
C GLN A 462 38.79 12.04 -12.27
N PRO A 463 39.68 11.10 -12.63
CA PRO A 463 39.86 9.88 -11.86
C PRO A 463 40.08 10.16 -10.36
N GLU A 464 39.49 9.34 -9.49
CA GLU A 464 39.82 9.36 -8.06
C GLU A 464 41.36 9.26 -7.90
N GLY A 465 41.97 10.17 -7.13
CA GLY A 465 43.42 10.30 -7.08
C GLY A 465 44.07 11.00 -8.29
N THR A 466 43.38 11.95 -8.93
CA THR A 466 43.99 12.88 -9.90
C THR A 466 44.58 14.10 -9.21
N PHE A 467 45.86 14.39 -9.46
CA PHE A 467 46.55 15.59 -8.98
C PHE A 467 46.71 16.60 -10.12
N THR A 468 46.07 17.77 -9.99
CA THR A 468 46.19 18.86 -10.96
C THR A 468 47.41 19.71 -10.61
N TRP A 469 48.52 19.51 -11.32
CA TRP A 469 49.75 20.29 -11.15
C TRP A 469 49.89 21.29 -12.31
N VAL A 470 50.33 22.50 -11.97
CA VAL A 470 50.21 23.71 -12.81
C VAL A 470 51.48 24.55 -12.61
N GLY A 471 52.62 24.06 -13.10
CA GLY A 471 53.93 24.70 -12.98
C GLY A 471 54.89 24.30 -14.10
N SER A 472 56.20 24.30 -13.82
CA SER A 472 57.27 23.82 -14.71
C SER A 472 58.11 22.71 -14.07
N HIS A 473 58.42 21.68 -14.88
CA HIS A 473 59.18 20.45 -14.59
C HIS A 473 58.76 19.57 -13.39
N VAL A 474 58.52 18.26 -13.64
CA VAL A 474 58.17 17.26 -12.60
C VAL A 474 59.41 16.46 -12.19
N ASN A 475 59.99 16.82 -11.03
CA ASN A 475 61.16 16.12 -10.48
C ASN A 475 60.81 14.83 -9.70
N SER A 476 61.84 14.05 -9.38
CA SER A 476 61.71 12.76 -8.69
C SER A 476 61.12 12.87 -7.27
N THR A 477 61.54 13.85 -6.47
CA THR A 477 61.03 14.07 -5.10
C THR A 477 59.53 14.39 -5.09
N LEU A 478 59.08 15.21 -6.04
CA LEU A 478 57.67 15.56 -6.19
C LEU A 478 56.84 14.36 -6.73
N THR A 479 57.46 13.48 -7.52
CA THR A 479 56.84 12.21 -7.93
C THR A 479 56.71 11.22 -6.78
N GLU A 480 57.75 11.05 -5.96
CA GLU A 480 57.72 10.21 -4.76
C GLU A 480 56.66 10.69 -3.76
N TRP A 481 56.56 12.01 -3.57
CA TRP A 481 55.48 12.63 -2.79
C TRP A 481 54.09 12.29 -3.35
N ALA A 482 53.89 12.40 -4.66
CA ALA A 482 52.61 12.09 -5.30
C ALA A 482 52.25 10.60 -5.19
N HIS A 483 53.24 9.70 -5.33
CA HIS A 483 53.06 8.26 -5.12
C HIS A 483 52.66 7.92 -3.68
N ASN A 484 53.32 8.53 -2.69
CA ASN A 484 53.00 8.32 -1.27
C ASN A 484 51.59 8.84 -0.89
N LEU A 485 51.04 9.79 -1.64
CA LEU A 485 49.66 10.24 -1.54
C LEU A 485 48.68 9.45 -2.45
N SER A 486 49.15 8.40 -3.11
CA SER A 486 48.38 7.53 -4.02
C SER A 486 47.78 8.23 -5.24
N PHE A 487 48.34 9.38 -5.67
CA PHE A 487 47.92 10.02 -6.92
C PHE A 487 48.43 9.22 -8.13
N GLN A 488 47.52 8.78 -9.01
CA GLN A 488 47.85 7.94 -10.17
C GLN A 488 47.78 8.68 -11.51
N ASN A 489 47.07 9.81 -11.55
CA ASN A 489 46.82 10.61 -12.74
C ASN A 489 47.29 12.05 -12.48
N ILE A 490 48.22 12.57 -13.28
CA ILE A 490 48.77 13.92 -13.06
C ILE A 490 48.58 14.82 -14.28
N VAL A 491 48.09 16.04 -14.06
CA VAL A 491 48.05 17.12 -15.07
C VAL A 491 49.39 17.86 -15.03
N VAL A 492 49.98 18.17 -16.19
CA VAL A 492 51.32 18.79 -16.27
C VAL A 492 51.33 20.02 -17.19
N ARG A 493 51.43 21.23 -16.62
CA ARG A 493 51.61 22.50 -17.38
C ARG A 493 53.07 22.67 -17.84
N TYR A 494 53.29 23.58 -18.80
CA TYR A 494 54.57 24.21 -19.19
C TYR A 494 55.86 23.45 -18.81
N ASP A 495 56.06 22.28 -19.41
CA ASP A 495 57.27 21.49 -19.16
C ASP A 495 58.24 21.56 -20.34
N SER A 496 59.39 22.18 -20.10
CA SER A 496 60.51 22.26 -21.04
C SER A 496 61.31 20.95 -21.15
N ASP A 497 61.15 20.03 -20.21
CA ASP A 497 61.67 18.66 -20.26
C ASP A 497 60.57 17.63 -19.94
N GLN A 498 59.56 17.61 -20.81
CA GLN A 498 58.48 16.61 -20.84
C GLN A 498 59.00 15.16 -20.74
N GLN A 499 60.18 14.87 -21.31
CA GLN A 499 60.75 13.52 -21.30
C GLN A 499 61.35 13.15 -19.93
N GLY A 500 62.09 14.04 -19.29
CA GLY A 500 62.58 13.86 -17.92
C GLY A 500 61.44 13.66 -16.94
N SER A 501 60.38 14.46 -17.04
CA SER A 501 59.16 14.30 -16.23
C SER A 501 58.42 12.99 -16.49
N MET A 502 58.26 12.56 -17.75
CA MET A 502 57.73 11.22 -18.05
C MET A 502 58.59 10.11 -17.43
N ASN A 503 59.92 10.24 -17.48
CA ASN A 503 60.85 9.27 -16.88
C ASN A 503 60.79 9.26 -15.35
N ASN A 504 60.44 10.38 -14.71
CA ASN A 504 60.20 10.47 -13.26
C ASN A 504 58.88 9.79 -12.88
N LEU A 505 57.77 10.20 -13.49
CA LEU A 505 56.42 9.64 -13.25
C LEU A 505 56.40 8.10 -13.41
N ALA A 506 57.07 7.59 -14.44
CA ALA A 506 57.14 6.15 -14.75
C ALA A 506 57.86 5.30 -13.67
N GLN A 507 58.70 5.88 -12.80
CA GLN A 507 59.36 5.15 -11.71
C GLN A 507 58.37 4.60 -10.66
N TYR A 508 57.17 5.18 -10.62
CA TYR A 508 56.12 4.90 -9.62
C TYR A 508 54.79 4.43 -10.26
N ASP A 509 54.83 4.04 -11.55
CA ASP A 509 53.68 3.73 -12.44
C ASP A 509 52.58 4.81 -12.51
N ILE A 510 52.91 6.05 -12.12
CA ILE A 510 52.05 7.23 -12.25
C ILE A 510 52.00 7.64 -13.72
N LYS A 511 50.80 7.93 -14.22
CA LYS A 511 50.59 8.25 -15.64
C LYS A 511 50.23 9.74 -15.78
N PRO A 512 50.92 10.50 -16.66
CA PRO A 512 50.52 11.86 -16.98
C PRO A 512 49.18 11.80 -17.73
N TRP A 513 48.13 12.33 -17.11
CA TRP A 513 46.77 12.36 -17.65
C TRP A 513 46.64 13.35 -18.81
N ARG A 514 47.33 14.50 -18.70
CA ARG A 514 47.40 15.51 -19.77
C ARG A 514 48.58 16.47 -19.61
N TRP A 515 49.14 16.90 -20.74
CA TRP A 515 50.10 18.00 -20.85
C TRP A 515 49.40 19.30 -21.28
N VAL A 516 49.83 20.44 -20.75
CA VAL A 516 49.25 21.78 -20.99
C VAL A 516 50.36 22.78 -21.35
N PRO A 517 50.68 22.96 -22.65
CA PRO A 517 51.67 23.95 -23.09
C PRO A 517 51.21 25.39 -22.84
N TYR A 518 52.18 26.31 -22.77
CA TYR A 518 51.97 27.73 -22.44
C TYR A 518 51.83 28.59 -23.73
N TYR A 519 51.20 29.77 -23.62
CA TYR A 519 51.18 30.83 -24.64
C TYR A 519 50.57 30.55 -26.04
N HIS A 520 49.73 29.54 -26.24
CA HIS A 520 49.11 29.28 -27.56
C HIS A 520 48.17 30.37 -28.10
N PHE A 521 47.80 31.38 -27.30
CA PHE A 521 46.80 32.40 -27.68
C PHE A 521 47.35 33.83 -27.88
N GLU A 522 48.64 34.11 -27.63
CA GLU A 522 49.21 35.49 -27.61
C GLU A 522 49.11 36.27 -28.94
N ASN A 523 48.84 35.59 -30.05
CA ASN A 523 48.72 36.19 -31.39
C ASN A 523 47.28 36.19 -31.93
N ALA A 524 46.31 35.66 -31.19
CA ALA A 524 44.90 35.65 -31.58
C ALA A 524 44.18 36.88 -30.98
N THR A 525 43.42 37.58 -31.81
CA THR A 525 42.67 38.79 -31.37
C THR A 525 41.23 38.82 -31.87
N THR A 526 40.91 38.10 -32.96
CA THR A 526 39.55 37.95 -33.45
C THR A 526 38.94 36.61 -33.06
N GLU A 527 37.61 36.57 -32.94
CA GLU A 527 36.85 35.35 -32.68
C GLU A 527 37.20 34.20 -33.65
N LYS A 528 37.48 34.51 -34.91
CA LYS A 528 37.86 33.52 -35.94
C LYS A 528 39.19 32.83 -35.63
N ASP A 529 40.16 33.58 -35.10
CA ASP A 529 41.47 33.06 -34.73
C ASP A 529 41.33 32.08 -33.56
N PHE A 530 40.57 32.48 -32.53
CA PHE A 530 40.25 31.64 -31.38
C PHE A 530 39.47 30.38 -31.77
N ILE A 531 38.42 30.45 -32.61
CA ILE A 531 37.70 29.26 -33.11
C ILE A 531 38.65 28.28 -33.82
N THR A 532 39.63 28.80 -34.56
CA THR A 532 40.59 27.98 -35.30
C THR A 532 41.56 27.27 -34.35
N LEU A 533 42.12 27.99 -33.37
CA LEU A 533 43.02 27.44 -32.35
C LEU A 533 42.31 26.43 -31.44
N LEU A 534 41.14 26.78 -30.88
CA LEU A 534 40.37 25.90 -29.99
C LEU A 534 40.02 24.56 -30.66
N LYS A 535 39.64 24.58 -31.94
CA LYS A 535 39.38 23.35 -32.72
C LYS A 535 40.65 22.54 -32.98
N HIS A 536 41.80 23.19 -33.15
CA HIS A 536 43.09 22.49 -33.24
C HIS A 536 43.41 21.76 -31.94
N GLU A 537 43.41 22.48 -30.80
CA GLU A 537 43.74 21.93 -29.48
C GLU A 537 42.79 20.82 -29.00
N ILE A 538 41.50 20.92 -29.31
CA ILE A 538 40.54 19.82 -29.08
C ILE A 538 40.88 18.61 -29.96
N SER A 539 41.26 18.82 -31.22
CA SER A 539 41.58 17.72 -32.13
C SER A 539 42.86 16.97 -31.74
N THR A 540 43.89 17.68 -31.25
CA THR A 540 45.18 17.14 -30.81
C THR A 540 45.14 16.54 -29.41
N SER A 541 44.31 17.09 -28.49
CA SER A 541 44.17 16.57 -27.12
C SER A 541 43.72 15.11 -27.11
N VAL A 542 44.41 14.26 -26.33
CA VAL A 542 44.11 12.81 -26.22
C VAL A 542 42.73 12.59 -25.57
N SER A 543 42.42 13.32 -24.50
CA SER A 543 41.13 13.25 -23.80
C SER A 543 40.03 14.10 -24.45
N LYS A 544 40.34 14.83 -25.53
CA LYS A 544 39.52 15.90 -26.14
C LYS A 544 39.15 17.05 -25.18
N ARG A 545 39.52 16.98 -23.90
CA ARG A 545 39.40 18.09 -22.95
C ARG A 545 40.58 19.05 -23.10
N ILE A 546 40.28 20.34 -23.05
CA ILE A 546 41.25 21.42 -22.97
C ILE A 546 40.94 22.30 -21.75
N TYR A 547 42.00 22.73 -21.09
CA TYR A 547 42.00 23.81 -20.11
C TYR A 547 42.67 24.99 -20.82
N VAL A 548 42.07 26.17 -20.77
CA VAL A 548 42.69 27.42 -21.22
C VAL A 548 43.09 28.19 -19.98
N ASP A 549 44.39 28.44 -19.86
CA ASP A 549 45.01 29.01 -18.67
C ASP A 549 45.29 30.50 -18.80
N ASP A 550 45.39 31.19 -17.66
CA ASP A 550 45.58 32.64 -17.54
C ASP A 550 44.56 33.47 -18.36
N VAL A 551 43.27 33.13 -18.33
CA VAL A 551 42.23 33.81 -19.13
C VAL A 551 42.09 35.29 -18.76
N ASP A 552 42.38 35.66 -17.51
CA ASP A 552 42.50 37.04 -17.04
C ASP A 552 43.66 37.82 -17.70
N ALA A 553 44.75 37.15 -18.10
CA ALA A 553 45.85 37.79 -18.82
C ALA A 553 45.43 38.26 -20.22
N MET A 554 44.44 37.62 -20.84
CA MET A 554 43.87 38.09 -22.10
C MET A 554 43.19 39.46 -21.94
N PHE A 555 42.52 39.68 -20.81
CA PHE A 555 41.94 40.98 -20.44
C PHE A 555 43.03 42.01 -20.10
N MET A 556 44.08 41.61 -19.36
CA MET A 556 45.19 42.51 -19.00
C MET A 556 45.99 42.99 -20.22
N LEU A 557 46.31 42.10 -21.16
CA LEU A 557 47.20 42.39 -22.28
C LEU A 557 46.47 42.98 -23.50
N TYR A 558 45.22 42.56 -23.76
CA TYR A 558 44.49 42.88 -25.00
C TYR A 558 43.08 43.44 -24.76
N GLY A 559 42.66 43.64 -23.51
CA GLY A 559 41.41 44.31 -23.14
C GLY A 559 40.12 43.50 -23.30
N ALA A 560 39.04 44.06 -22.76
CA ALA A 560 37.72 43.42 -22.68
C ALA A 560 37.14 42.94 -24.03
N SER A 561 37.41 43.66 -25.12
CA SER A 561 36.98 43.25 -26.47
C SER A 561 37.63 41.94 -26.92
N THR A 562 38.88 41.72 -26.55
CA THR A 562 39.63 40.51 -26.93
C THR A 562 39.19 39.32 -26.09
N LEU A 563 38.95 39.52 -24.79
CA LEU A 563 38.33 38.50 -23.93
C LEU A 563 36.92 38.13 -24.42
N SER A 564 36.09 39.11 -24.81
CA SER A 564 34.77 38.82 -25.39
C SER A 564 34.85 38.03 -26.70
N ASN A 565 35.77 38.38 -27.61
CA ASN A 565 36.03 37.61 -28.83
C ASN A 565 36.42 36.15 -28.54
N PHE A 566 37.19 35.91 -27.48
CA PHE A 566 37.57 34.57 -27.03
C PHE A 566 36.40 33.79 -26.42
N LEU A 567 35.63 34.39 -25.50
CA LEU A 567 34.50 33.71 -24.86
C LEU A 567 33.40 33.36 -25.87
N ASN A 568 33.11 34.25 -26.83
CA ASN A 568 32.17 33.98 -27.92
C ASN A 568 32.68 32.84 -28.86
N ALA A 569 34.00 32.75 -29.06
CA ALA A 569 34.62 31.64 -29.80
C ALA A 569 34.48 30.29 -29.06
N VAL A 570 34.65 30.28 -27.74
CA VAL A 570 34.42 29.10 -26.88
C VAL A 570 32.96 28.64 -26.98
N GLU A 571 31.99 29.56 -26.91
CA GLU A 571 30.57 29.24 -27.08
C GLU A 571 30.29 28.64 -28.49
N LYS A 572 30.83 29.24 -29.55
CA LYS A 572 30.67 28.75 -30.94
C LYS A 572 31.41 27.45 -31.26
N VAL A 573 32.33 27.01 -30.42
CA VAL A 573 32.98 25.69 -30.53
C VAL A 573 32.12 24.58 -29.88
N GLN A 574 31.14 24.94 -29.03
CA GLN A 574 30.13 24.04 -28.44
C GLN A 574 30.67 22.76 -27.81
N HIS A 575 31.88 22.80 -27.25
CA HIS A 575 32.54 21.62 -26.72
C HIS A 575 32.50 21.61 -25.19
N ASN A 576 31.74 20.68 -24.60
CA ASN A 576 31.60 20.44 -23.15
C ASN A 576 32.93 20.19 -22.41
N ASN A 577 34.02 20.05 -23.17
CA ASN A 577 35.35 19.72 -22.69
C ASN A 577 36.31 20.93 -22.81
N ILE A 578 35.81 22.16 -22.70
CA ILE A 578 36.63 23.38 -22.50
C ILE A 578 36.43 23.87 -21.06
N ILE A 579 37.51 24.02 -20.30
CA ILE A 579 37.52 24.66 -18.97
C ILE A 579 38.36 25.95 -19.05
N LEU A 580 37.86 27.03 -18.45
CA LEU A 580 38.49 28.34 -18.40
C LEU A 580 39.10 28.59 -17.02
N CYS A 581 40.41 28.84 -16.96
CA CYS A 581 41.12 29.09 -15.71
C CYS A 581 41.38 30.59 -15.51
N PHE A 582 41.03 31.12 -14.34
CA PHE A 582 41.22 32.54 -13.98
C PHE A 582 42.03 32.69 -12.68
N TYR A 583 42.98 33.62 -12.66
CA TYR A 583 43.68 34.04 -11.45
C TYR A 583 43.03 35.30 -10.87
N MET A 584 42.59 35.20 -9.61
CA MET A 584 41.82 36.26 -8.93
C MET A 584 42.53 36.68 -7.65
N SER A 585 42.88 37.96 -7.50
CA SER A 585 43.56 38.50 -6.32
C SER A 585 43.10 39.92 -5.97
N ASN A 586 43.23 40.28 -4.69
CA ASN A 586 42.85 41.59 -4.14
C ASN A 586 43.99 42.64 -4.25
N GLN A 587 45.19 42.27 -4.71
CA GLN A 587 46.41 43.10 -4.56
C GLN A 587 46.95 43.72 -5.87
N THR A 588 46.14 43.78 -6.93
CA THR A 588 46.59 44.19 -8.29
C THR A 588 45.40 44.75 -9.09
N PRO A 589 45.55 45.37 -10.28
CA PRO A 589 44.55 46.25 -10.89
C PRO A 589 43.31 45.54 -11.52
N TYR A 590 42.95 44.36 -11.01
CA TYR A 590 41.87 43.50 -11.52
C TYR A 590 40.45 44.06 -11.35
N HIS A 591 40.25 45.24 -10.74
CA HIS A 591 38.91 45.86 -10.58
C HIS A 591 38.09 45.92 -11.88
N GLY A 592 38.73 46.13 -13.03
CA GLY A 592 38.05 46.11 -14.33
C GLY A 592 37.56 44.72 -14.77
N LEU A 593 38.22 43.65 -14.31
CA LEU A 593 37.85 42.26 -14.60
C LEU A 593 36.63 41.83 -13.78
N TYR A 594 36.56 42.17 -12.48
CA TYR A 594 35.37 41.92 -11.66
C TYR A 594 34.12 42.58 -12.27
N HIS A 595 34.21 43.86 -12.67
CA HIS A 595 33.11 44.55 -13.35
C HIS A 595 32.77 44.01 -14.75
N PHE A 596 33.68 43.29 -15.41
CA PHE A 596 33.40 42.57 -16.66
C PHE A 596 32.73 41.21 -16.38
N ILE A 597 33.13 40.53 -15.30
CA ILE A 597 32.54 39.28 -14.82
C ILE A 597 31.05 39.45 -14.50
N ASP A 598 30.65 40.59 -13.91
CA ASP A 598 29.24 40.93 -13.65
C ASP A 598 28.37 41.02 -14.94
N GLN A 599 28.97 41.12 -16.13
CA GLN A 599 28.30 41.44 -17.40
C GLN A 599 28.18 40.25 -18.37
N TYR A 600 28.56 39.04 -17.95
CA TYR A 600 28.64 37.88 -18.85
C TYR A 600 27.90 36.64 -18.29
N ASP A 601 27.28 35.87 -19.19
CA ASP A 601 26.55 34.65 -18.83
C ASP A 601 27.50 33.46 -18.68
N TRP A 602 27.97 33.28 -17.45
CA TRP A 602 28.91 32.20 -17.11
C TRP A 602 28.29 30.79 -17.16
N SER A 603 26.96 30.66 -17.20
CA SER A 603 26.27 29.36 -17.15
C SER A 603 26.57 28.43 -18.34
N LYS A 604 27.10 28.98 -19.42
CA LYS A 604 27.53 28.24 -20.62
C LYS A 604 28.91 27.59 -20.48
N PHE A 605 29.72 28.01 -19.50
CA PHE A 605 31.14 27.70 -19.42
C PHE A 605 31.49 26.83 -18.21
N HIS A 606 32.50 25.98 -18.37
CA HIS A 606 33.18 25.36 -17.23
C HIS A 606 34.34 26.26 -16.81
N ILE A 607 34.48 26.54 -15.52
CA ILE A 607 35.42 27.51 -14.96
C ILE A 607 36.19 26.87 -13.80
N ASP A 608 37.47 27.19 -13.67
CA ASP A 608 38.31 26.93 -12.49
C ASP A 608 38.97 28.26 -12.05
N ILE A 609 38.93 28.59 -10.76
CA ILE A 609 39.48 29.85 -10.22
C ILE A 609 40.66 29.55 -9.30
N TYR A 610 41.78 30.23 -9.50
CA TYR A 610 42.92 30.25 -8.57
C TYR A 610 42.87 31.54 -7.75
N SER A 611 42.72 31.44 -6.43
CA SER A 611 42.54 32.61 -5.57
C SER A 611 43.21 32.49 -4.19
N PRO A 612 43.75 33.59 -3.61
CA PRO A 612 44.08 33.65 -2.19
C PRO A 612 42.85 33.37 -1.31
N PRO A 613 42.97 32.64 -0.17
CA PRO A 613 41.82 32.37 0.71
C PRO A 613 41.19 33.62 1.35
N TYR A 614 41.91 34.74 1.39
CA TYR A 614 41.40 36.04 1.83
C TYR A 614 40.64 36.83 0.75
N VAL A 615 40.48 36.31 -0.48
CA VAL A 615 39.53 36.88 -1.44
C VAL A 615 38.14 36.75 -0.85
N ASP A 616 37.37 37.83 -0.90
CA ASP A 616 35.98 37.81 -0.43
C ASP A 616 35.15 37.02 -1.45
N PHE A 617 34.46 35.98 -0.96
CA PHE A 617 33.62 35.12 -1.79
C PHE A 617 32.49 35.92 -2.47
N SER A 618 32.08 37.07 -1.92
CA SER A 618 31.14 37.97 -2.59
C SER A 618 31.56 38.34 -4.02
N THR A 619 32.87 38.49 -4.26
CA THR A 619 33.44 38.82 -5.58
C THR A 619 33.43 37.64 -6.57
N LEU A 620 33.13 36.43 -6.10
CA LEU A 620 33.08 35.19 -6.88
C LEU A 620 31.63 34.73 -7.14
N ILE A 621 30.63 35.33 -6.49
CA ILE A 621 29.20 35.02 -6.66
C ILE A 621 28.75 35.00 -8.15
N PRO A 622 29.15 35.94 -9.03
CA PRO A 622 28.74 35.90 -10.44
C PRO A 622 29.19 34.64 -11.18
N LEU A 623 30.30 34.02 -10.74
CA LEU A 623 30.88 32.81 -11.33
C LEU A 623 30.27 31.52 -10.77
N VAL A 624 29.51 31.58 -9.67
CA VAL A 624 28.81 30.41 -9.07
C VAL A 624 27.80 29.78 -10.04
N ASN A 625 27.24 30.57 -10.96
CA ASN A 625 26.31 30.10 -11.98
C ASN A 625 26.99 29.28 -13.10
N ALA A 626 28.31 29.13 -13.10
CA ALA A 626 29.04 28.39 -14.13
C ALA A 626 28.62 26.91 -14.23
N ARG A 627 28.64 26.36 -15.45
CA ARG A 627 28.21 24.97 -15.75
C ARG A 627 28.90 23.93 -14.87
N THR A 628 30.19 24.15 -14.61
CA THR A 628 30.87 23.65 -13.41
C THR A 628 31.90 24.70 -12.98
N LEU A 629 31.92 25.06 -11.71
CA LEU A 629 32.94 25.88 -11.09
C LEU A 629 33.94 25.00 -10.31
N GLY A 630 35.21 25.37 -10.35
CA GLY A 630 36.22 24.95 -9.37
C GLY A 630 36.89 26.13 -8.68
N ILE A 631 37.36 25.94 -7.44
CA ILE A 631 38.21 26.92 -6.73
C ILE A 631 39.44 26.24 -6.12
N TYR A 632 40.60 26.84 -6.34
CA TYR A 632 41.91 26.36 -5.93
C TYR A 632 42.60 27.45 -5.08
N LEU A 633 42.71 27.23 -3.77
CA LEU A 633 43.26 28.24 -2.85
C LEU A 633 44.77 28.33 -2.93
N TRP A 634 45.31 29.50 -3.28
CA TRP A 634 46.75 29.69 -3.54
C TRP A 634 47.54 30.12 -2.29
N LEU A 635 48.43 29.24 -1.81
CA LEU A 635 49.30 29.45 -0.64
C LEU A 635 50.80 29.33 -0.98
N TRP A 636 51.55 30.44 -0.85
CA TRP A 636 52.99 30.53 -1.07
C TRP A 636 53.82 30.46 0.23
N PRO A 637 55.06 29.91 0.19
CA PRO A 637 56.03 30.01 1.28
C PRO A 637 56.66 31.40 1.46
N TYR A 638 56.92 32.15 0.39
CA TYR A 638 57.84 33.29 0.41
C TYR A 638 57.25 34.69 0.15
N GLY A 639 56.11 34.79 -0.52
CA GLY A 639 55.43 36.05 -0.81
C GLY A 639 55.48 36.44 -2.28
N GLY A 640 54.28 36.62 -2.86
CA GLY A 640 54.04 37.03 -4.24
C GLY A 640 52.61 37.57 -4.36
N LEU A 641 51.96 37.39 -5.50
CA LEU A 641 50.54 37.79 -5.68
C LEU A 641 49.54 36.86 -4.95
N GLY A 642 50.00 35.66 -4.54
CA GLY A 642 49.28 34.70 -3.70
C GLY A 642 49.47 34.95 -2.19
N ALA A 643 48.62 34.35 -1.36
CA ALA A 643 48.73 34.50 0.10
C ALA A 643 49.94 33.73 0.67
N THR A 644 50.47 34.15 1.81
CA THR A 644 51.53 33.40 2.51
C THR A 644 51.01 32.66 3.74
N TRP A 645 51.66 31.55 4.10
CA TRP A 645 51.41 30.81 5.34
C TRP A 645 51.51 31.65 6.63
N LYS A 646 52.15 32.83 6.58
CA LYS A 646 52.25 33.78 7.71
C LYS A 646 51.05 34.73 7.81
N ASN A 647 50.32 34.91 6.71
CA ASN A 647 49.29 35.94 6.53
C ASN A 647 47.89 35.35 6.28
N VAL A 648 47.71 34.06 6.53
CA VAL A 648 46.46 33.30 6.40
C VAL A 648 46.23 32.56 7.71
N SER A 649 44.98 32.41 8.14
CA SER A 649 44.59 31.51 9.23
C SER A 649 43.92 30.23 8.68
N LEU A 650 43.94 29.17 9.49
CA LEU A 650 43.20 27.95 9.18
C LEU A 650 41.68 28.21 9.04
N ASN A 651 41.17 29.24 9.70
CA ASN A 651 39.76 29.63 9.59
C ASN A 651 39.46 30.26 8.23
N ASP A 652 40.35 31.05 7.63
CA ASP A 652 40.14 31.60 6.28
C ASP A 652 40.03 30.46 5.25
N VAL A 653 40.91 29.46 5.37
CA VAL A 653 40.88 28.26 4.53
C VAL A 653 39.58 27.46 4.75
N ILE A 654 39.16 27.24 5.99
CA ILE A 654 37.92 26.52 6.32
C ILE A 654 36.67 27.28 5.84
N CYS A 655 36.62 28.60 5.99
CA CYS A 655 35.53 29.43 5.49
C CYS A 655 35.35 29.24 3.99
N ARG A 656 36.43 29.22 3.20
CA ARG A 656 36.35 28.95 1.76
C ARG A 656 35.86 27.53 1.42
N TYR A 657 36.19 26.50 2.22
CA TYR A 657 35.54 25.17 2.08
C TYR A 657 34.03 25.25 2.38
N CYS A 658 33.63 25.97 3.42
CA CYS A 658 32.21 26.16 3.75
C CYS A 658 31.47 26.90 2.63
N ASP A 659 32.05 27.97 2.06
CA ASP A 659 31.47 28.69 0.93
C ASP A 659 31.37 27.78 -0.30
N ALA A 660 32.40 26.99 -0.60
CA ALA A 660 32.40 26.05 -1.71
C ALA A 660 31.32 24.95 -1.56
N ILE A 661 31.07 24.48 -0.33
CA ILE A 661 29.98 23.56 0.00
C ILE A 661 28.62 24.24 -0.16
N ASN A 662 28.43 25.43 0.41
CA ASN A 662 27.18 26.20 0.35
C ASN A 662 26.77 26.51 -1.11
N HIS A 663 27.74 26.91 -1.93
CA HIS A 663 27.55 27.27 -3.33
C HIS A 663 27.74 26.10 -4.32
N ARG A 664 27.95 24.87 -3.80
CA ARG A 664 28.02 23.60 -4.58
C ARG A 664 29.05 23.61 -5.71
N ILE A 665 30.21 24.19 -5.42
CA ILE A 665 31.36 24.22 -6.32
C ILE A 665 31.78 22.77 -6.58
N GLN A 666 31.93 22.40 -7.85
CA GLN A 666 32.10 21.00 -8.25
C GLN A 666 33.55 20.50 -8.10
N ARG A 667 34.52 21.40 -7.89
CA ARG A 667 35.93 21.08 -7.60
C ARG A 667 36.48 22.06 -6.57
N PHE A 668 37.08 21.57 -5.48
CA PHE A 668 37.75 22.46 -4.53
C PHE A 668 39.04 21.84 -4.00
N ALA A 669 40.11 22.64 -3.95
CA ALA A 669 41.40 22.20 -3.39
C ALA A 669 42.17 23.35 -2.76
N VAL A 670 43.04 23.04 -1.81
CA VAL A 670 44.08 23.98 -1.33
C VAL A 670 45.38 23.68 -2.07
N TRP A 671 45.82 24.61 -2.92
CA TRP A 671 47.09 24.53 -3.63
C TRP A 671 48.21 25.18 -2.81
N THR A 672 49.05 24.33 -2.23
CA THR A 672 50.29 24.73 -1.56
C THR A 672 51.40 24.89 -2.61
N GLY A 673 51.63 26.13 -3.04
CA GLY A 673 52.54 26.45 -4.14
C GLY A 673 53.99 26.13 -3.81
N TYR A 674 54.61 25.33 -4.69
CA TYR A 674 56.06 25.12 -4.75
C TYR A 674 56.48 25.18 -6.22
N GLU A 675 57.09 26.30 -6.62
CA GLU A 675 57.78 26.42 -7.91
C GLU A 675 59.22 25.89 -7.73
N PRO A 676 59.64 24.84 -8.46
CA PRO A 676 60.97 24.23 -8.25
C PRO A 676 62.16 25.11 -8.62
N GLU A 677 61.94 26.19 -9.38
CA GLU A 677 63.02 26.98 -10.00
C GLU A 677 63.59 28.10 -9.10
N THR A 678 62.94 28.43 -7.96
CA THR A 678 63.44 29.44 -7.01
C THR A 678 64.21 28.83 -5.83
N TYR A 679 65.39 28.28 -6.12
CA TYR A 679 66.35 27.79 -5.13
C TYR A 679 67.08 28.93 -4.37
N GLU A 680 66.36 29.73 -3.57
CA GLU A 680 66.96 30.68 -2.61
C GLU A 680 66.71 30.31 -1.14
N VAL A 681 67.69 29.56 -0.59
CA VAL A 681 68.22 29.65 0.78
C VAL A 681 67.23 30.13 1.87
N GLY A 682 66.30 29.27 2.33
CA GLY A 682 65.47 29.65 3.50
C GLY A 682 64.51 28.64 4.11
N MET A 683 64.13 27.56 3.40
CA MET A 683 63.25 26.52 3.93
C MET A 683 63.85 25.13 3.71
N ASN A 684 63.97 24.40 4.81
CA ASN A 684 64.11 22.95 4.84
C ASN A 684 62.70 22.30 4.77
N GLU A 685 62.67 20.96 4.69
CA GLU A 685 61.45 20.12 4.74
C GLU A 685 60.53 20.43 5.93
N ALA A 686 61.07 21.08 6.97
CA ALA A 686 60.33 21.47 8.15
C ALA A 686 59.21 22.50 7.89
N SER A 687 59.15 23.15 6.72
CA SER A 687 58.10 24.14 6.39
C SER A 687 56.68 23.53 6.41
N LEU A 688 56.50 22.31 5.91
CA LEU A 688 55.25 21.53 6.06
C LEU A 688 55.03 21.08 7.51
N TYR A 689 56.10 20.83 8.27
CA TYR A 689 56.06 20.49 9.69
C TYR A 689 55.78 21.68 10.64
N ILE A 690 55.72 22.94 10.17
CA ILE A 690 55.34 24.08 11.03
C ILE A 690 53.85 23.99 11.42
N HIS A 691 53.01 23.42 10.54
CA HIS A 691 51.57 23.29 10.76
C HIS A 691 51.02 21.87 10.48
N PRO A 692 51.49 20.80 11.15
CA PRO A 692 51.04 19.42 10.88
C PRO A 692 49.54 19.25 11.19
N HIS A 693 49.05 19.98 12.19
CA HIS A 693 47.64 20.03 12.55
C HIS A 693 46.77 20.70 11.49
N TRP A 694 47.32 21.63 10.69
CA TRP A 694 46.61 22.20 9.55
C TRP A 694 46.63 21.23 8.39
N TRP A 695 47.80 20.65 8.07
CA TRP A 695 47.92 19.64 7.00
C TRP A 695 46.91 18.50 7.20
N ASN A 696 46.90 17.86 8.37
CA ASN A 696 45.94 16.79 8.67
C ASN A 696 44.46 17.24 8.58
N LYS A 697 44.14 18.50 8.87
CA LYS A 697 42.77 19.03 8.78
C LYS A 697 42.40 19.42 7.35
N ILE A 698 43.33 20.00 6.58
CA ILE A 698 43.17 20.37 5.17
C ILE A 698 43.11 19.12 4.30
N THR A 699 43.97 18.12 4.50
CA THR A 699 43.85 16.81 3.84
C THR A 699 42.53 16.13 4.20
N LYS A 700 42.06 16.20 5.46
CA LYS A 700 40.73 15.71 5.83
C LYS A 700 39.60 16.43 5.07
N TYR A 701 39.69 17.75 4.87
CA TYR A 701 38.67 18.50 4.10
C TYR A 701 38.78 18.30 2.59
N ASN A 702 39.99 18.23 2.01
CA ASN A 702 40.21 17.85 0.61
C ASN A 702 39.61 16.46 0.34
N ASN A 703 39.98 15.44 1.12
CA ASN A 703 39.45 14.09 0.94
C ASN A 703 37.95 14.06 1.18
N TYR A 704 37.41 14.74 2.21
CA TYR A 704 35.97 14.85 2.39
C TYR A 704 35.25 15.47 1.17
N PHE A 705 35.85 16.46 0.52
CA PHE A 705 35.28 17.13 -0.67
C PHE A 705 35.39 16.27 -1.94
N LEU A 706 36.47 15.51 -2.09
CA LEU A 706 36.75 14.64 -3.24
C LEU A 706 36.01 13.29 -3.15
N ASP A 707 35.94 12.70 -1.96
CA ASP A 707 35.19 11.45 -1.68
C ASP A 707 33.67 11.71 -1.65
N SER A 708 33.24 12.97 -1.44
CA SER A 708 31.82 13.32 -1.48
C SER A 708 31.32 13.47 -2.91
N LYS A 709 30.63 12.43 -3.40
CA LYS A 709 29.68 12.55 -4.53
C LYS A 709 28.80 13.79 -4.32
N PRO A 710 28.52 14.58 -5.37
CA PRO A 710 28.05 15.96 -5.27
C PRO A 710 26.91 16.08 -4.28
N ILE A 711 27.19 16.78 -3.16
CA ILE A 711 26.46 16.64 -1.89
C ILE A 711 24.95 16.67 -2.16
N PRO A 712 24.24 15.53 -1.97
CA PRO A 712 22.79 15.52 -1.96
C PRO A 712 22.39 16.43 -0.80
N ARG A 713 21.95 17.65 -1.13
CA ARG A 713 21.91 18.77 -0.19
C ARG A 713 21.24 18.31 1.10
N ASP A 714 21.87 18.55 2.24
CA ASP A 714 21.25 18.41 3.55
C ASP A 714 20.16 19.49 3.67
N ARG A 715 19.05 19.24 2.98
CA ARG A 715 17.88 20.09 2.90
C ARG A 715 16.67 19.25 3.27
N GLY A 716 15.73 19.86 3.95
CA GLY A 716 14.45 19.24 4.23
C GLY A 716 13.50 20.26 4.83
N ILE A 717 12.22 19.97 4.71
CA ILE A 717 11.17 20.73 5.37
C ILE A 717 10.60 19.88 6.50
N ILE A 718 10.50 20.48 7.69
CA ILE A 718 9.68 19.94 8.77
C ILE A 718 8.31 20.61 8.66
N LEU A 719 7.25 19.79 8.59
CA LEU A 719 5.87 20.24 8.70
C LEU A 719 5.47 20.11 10.17
N TRP A 720 5.27 21.25 10.83
CA TRP A 720 5.10 21.34 12.28
C TRP A 720 3.69 21.81 12.63
N PHE A 721 2.97 21.03 13.42
CA PHE A 721 1.58 21.24 13.77
C PHE A 721 1.44 21.53 15.26
N ASP A 722 0.68 22.55 15.62
CA ASP A 722 0.57 23.00 17.00
C ASP A 722 -0.73 22.63 17.70
N TYR A 723 -0.69 22.78 19.02
CA TYR A 723 -1.75 22.54 20.01
C TYR A 723 -2.19 21.07 20.18
N GLY A 724 -2.06 20.25 19.13
CA GLY A 724 -2.51 18.86 19.10
C GLY A 724 -3.97 18.73 18.66
N LEU A 725 -4.42 19.56 17.72
CA LEU A 725 -5.80 19.61 17.24
C LEU A 725 -6.22 18.35 16.47
N LEU A 726 -7.46 17.89 16.69
CA LEU A 726 -8.05 16.70 16.05
C LEU A 726 -7.98 16.73 14.52
N ASN A 727 -8.21 17.90 13.91
CA ASN A 727 -8.17 18.06 12.46
C ASN A 727 -6.81 17.69 11.83
N THR A 728 -5.72 17.71 12.62
CA THR A 728 -4.41 17.20 12.20
C THR A 728 -4.41 15.69 12.02
N TYR A 729 -5.17 14.95 12.84
CA TYR A 729 -5.34 13.49 12.75
C TYR A 729 -6.38 13.05 11.70
N GLU A 730 -7.48 13.80 11.58
CA GLU A 730 -8.60 13.44 10.70
C GLU A 730 -8.42 13.89 9.25
N ILE A 731 -7.77 15.05 9.01
CA ILE A 731 -7.70 15.69 7.69
C ILE A 731 -6.25 15.74 7.21
N THR A 732 -5.36 16.41 7.96
CA THR A 732 -3.98 16.66 7.53
C THR A 732 -3.16 15.37 7.40
N ARG A 733 -3.26 14.46 8.37
CA ARG A 733 -2.57 13.17 8.38
C ARG A 733 -2.93 12.28 7.17
N PRO A 734 -4.20 12.04 6.82
CA PRO A 734 -4.56 11.33 5.58
C PRO A 734 -4.11 12.00 4.28
N ILE A 735 -3.79 13.30 4.29
CA ILE A 735 -3.18 14.00 3.14
C ILE A 735 -1.68 13.68 3.10
N LEU A 736 -0.91 13.95 4.16
CA LEU A 736 0.54 13.65 4.20
C LEU A 736 0.84 12.16 3.94
N LYS A 737 -0.01 11.26 4.44
CA LYS A 737 0.12 9.80 4.24
C LYS A 737 0.00 9.38 2.77
N ARG A 738 -0.76 10.11 1.93
CA ARG A 738 -0.81 9.88 0.46
C ARG A 738 0.51 10.22 -0.23
N TYR A 739 1.29 11.14 0.33
CA TYR A 739 2.62 11.51 -0.16
C TYR A 739 3.76 10.67 0.44
N GLY A 740 3.47 9.85 1.45
CA GLY A 740 4.47 9.09 2.19
C GLY A 740 5.22 9.90 3.25
N TYR A 741 4.64 11.01 3.70
CA TYR A 741 5.25 11.95 4.64
C TYR A 741 4.59 11.90 6.03
N THR A 742 5.31 12.41 7.04
CA THR A 742 4.84 12.64 8.42
C THR A 742 5.25 14.05 8.88
N GLY A 743 4.90 14.43 10.10
CA GLY A 743 5.26 15.75 10.66
C GLY A 743 5.59 15.69 12.15
N VAL A 744 5.78 16.87 12.73
CA VAL A 744 5.98 17.08 14.17
C VAL A 744 4.70 17.69 14.76
N ILE A 745 4.24 17.21 15.92
CA ILE A 745 3.08 17.75 16.65
C ILE A 745 3.54 18.29 18.00
N SER A 746 3.25 19.55 18.29
CA SER A 746 3.39 20.10 19.64
C SER A 746 2.08 19.95 20.42
N ALA A 747 2.12 19.21 21.53
CA ALA A 747 0.94 18.83 22.29
C ALA A 747 0.80 19.63 23.59
N ILE A 748 -0.40 20.18 23.84
CA ILE A 748 -0.77 20.82 25.12
C ILE A 748 -1.18 19.71 26.09
N THR A 749 -0.22 19.23 26.88
CA THR A 749 -0.35 17.91 27.55
C THR A 749 -1.45 17.80 28.60
N TRP A 750 -1.94 18.91 29.17
CA TRP A 750 -3.08 18.90 30.07
C TRP A 750 -4.41 18.68 29.34
N MET A 751 -4.57 19.22 28.12
CA MET A 751 -5.78 19.08 27.31
C MET A 751 -5.97 17.66 26.75
N VAL A 752 -4.91 16.85 26.73
CA VAL A 752 -4.94 15.43 26.31
C VAL A 752 -5.25 14.50 27.49
N ARG A 753 -5.23 14.98 28.75
CA ARG A 753 -5.38 14.13 29.93
C ARG A 753 -6.83 13.76 30.24
N ASN A 754 -6.99 12.50 30.66
CA ASN A 754 -8.12 12.01 31.46
C ASN A 754 -9.52 12.19 30.87
N TYR A 755 -9.68 11.90 29.58
CA TYR A 755 -10.99 11.57 29.04
C TYR A 755 -10.93 10.34 28.13
N GLU A 756 -11.39 9.20 28.64
CA GLU A 756 -11.59 7.98 27.84
C GLU A 756 -12.89 8.04 27.01
N ASN A 757 -13.81 8.98 27.32
CA ASN A 757 -15.17 9.03 26.76
C ASN A 757 -15.65 10.42 26.27
N GLU A 758 -14.93 11.53 26.55
CA GLU A 758 -15.37 12.90 26.23
C GLU A 758 -14.21 13.76 25.71
N ARG A 759 -14.16 14.08 24.43
CA ARG A 759 -13.02 14.83 23.86
C ARG A 759 -12.94 16.26 24.43
N TYR A 760 -11.79 16.67 24.95
CA TYR A 760 -11.58 18.07 25.36
C TYR A 760 -11.69 19.00 24.14
N VAL A 761 -12.51 20.03 24.28
CA VAL A 761 -12.66 21.12 23.32
C VAL A 761 -11.99 22.35 23.92
N TRP A 762 -10.99 22.88 23.22
CA TRP A 762 -10.34 24.12 23.61
C TRP A 762 -11.17 25.32 23.15
N ASP A 763 -11.62 26.12 24.12
CA ASP A 763 -12.15 27.46 23.92
C ASP A 763 -11.06 28.47 24.30
N ASP A 764 -10.60 29.24 23.32
CA ASP A 764 -9.61 30.33 23.48
C ASP A 764 -10.27 31.72 23.57
N ASN A 765 -11.60 31.76 23.74
CA ASN A 765 -12.48 32.93 23.61
C ASN A 765 -12.57 33.51 22.19
N GLN A 766 -12.00 32.86 21.16
CA GLN A 766 -12.14 33.28 19.75
C GLN A 766 -13.32 32.59 19.03
N SER A 767 -14.33 32.15 19.79
CA SER A 767 -15.63 31.68 19.32
C SER A 767 -15.64 30.43 18.42
N ARG A 768 -14.60 29.58 18.51
CA ARG A 768 -14.51 28.32 17.76
C ARG A 768 -14.13 27.17 18.67
N ASP A 769 -15.00 26.16 18.75
CA ASP A 769 -14.68 24.87 19.35
C ASP A 769 -13.47 24.25 18.63
N LYS A 770 -12.32 24.13 19.31
CA LYS A 770 -11.11 23.48 18.78
C LYS A 770 -10.91 22.11 19.46
N PRO A 771 -11.39 20.98 18.90
CA PRO A 771 -11.29 19.68 19.56
C PRO A 771 -9.84 19.16 19.55
N ILE A 772 -9.39 18.61 20.67
CA ILE A 772 -8.01 18.12 20.86
C ILE A 772 -7.92 16.61 20.59
N MET A 773 -6.76 16.14 20.11
CA MET A 773 -6.47 14.71 19.98
C MET A 773 -6.41 14.01 21.33
N THR A 774 -6.97 12.80 21.38
CA THR A 774 -6.82 11.86 22.50
C THR A 774 -5.42 11.25 22.53
N LEU A 775 -5.05 10.68 23.69
CA LEU A 775 -3.79 9.93 23.83
C LEU A 775 -3.69 8.76 22.82
N GLN A 776 -4.81 8.09 22.50
CA GLN A 776 -4.85 6.99 21.54
C GLN A 776 -4.57 7.46 20.11
N GLU A 777 -5.08 8.63 19.71
CA GLU A 777 -4.80 9.22 18.40
C GLU A 777 -3.34 9.68 18.29
N LEU A 778 -2.80 10.36 19.31
CA LEU A 778 -1.37 10.72 19.34
C LEU A 778 -0.46 9.48 19.28
N SER A 779 -0.78 8.43 20.03
CA SER A 779 -0.05 7.16 19.96
C SER A 779 -0.17 6.50 18.57
N THR A 780 -1.33 6.59 17.93
CA THR A 780 -1.52 6.11 16.55
C THR A 780 -0.64 6.88 15.56
N MET A 781 -0.54 8.21 15.69
CA MET A 781 0.34 9.02 14.84
C MET A 781 1.82 8.72 15.09
N GLN A 782 2.21 8.56 16.35
CA GLN A 782 3.58 8.20 16.73
C GLN A 782 4.00 6.84 16.13
N ASN A 783 3.13 5.84 16.19
CA ASN A 783 3.35 4.53 15.56
C ASN A 783 3.41 4.59 14.02
N GLU A 784 2.86 5.64 13.40
CA GLU A 784 3.01 5.91 11.96
C GLU A 784 4.24 6.78 11.62
N GLY A 785 5.09 7.11 12.59
CA GLY A 785 6.33 7.87 12.37
C GLY A 785 6.19 9.39 12.46
N TRP A 786 5.15 9.89 13.12
CA TRP A 786 5.08 11.29 13.56
C TRP A 786 5.83 11.49 14.86
N GLU A 787 6.33 12.71 15.10
CA GLU A 787 7.07 13.04 16.32
C GLU A 787 6.26 13.97 17.22
N ILE A 788 6.08 13.60 18.49
CA ILE A 788 5.27 14.35 19.46
C ILE A 788 6.20 15.10 20.43
N VAL A 789 6.03 16.41 20.54
CA VAL A 789 6.88 17.32 21.35
C VAL A 789 6.03 18.16 22.31
N SER A 790 6.66 18.81 23.29
CA SER A 790 5.96 19.56 24.34
C SER A 790 5.48 20.93 23.86
N HIS A 791 4.22 21.26 24.14
CA HIS A 791 3.70 22.63 24.10
C HIS A 791 3.15 23.05 25.47
N SER A 792 3.92 22.80 26.54
CA SER A 792 3.56 23.03 27.97
C SER A 792 2.48 22.09 28.53
N GLN A 793 1.98 22.35 29.75
CA GLN A 793 0.81 21.67 30.30
C GLN A 793 -0.46 22.32 29.74
N SER A 794 -0.69 23.60 30.06
CA SER A 794 -2.00 24.26 29.90
C SER A 794 -2.03 25.38 28.86
N HIS A 795 -0.94 25.58 28.12
CA HIS A 795 -0.73 26.68 27.17
C HIS A 795 -0.89 28.10 27.79
N PRO A 796 -0.25 28.43 28.94
CA PRO A 796 -0.32 29.76 29.53
C PRO A 796 0.74 30.71 28.94
N HIS A 797 0.48 32.01 29.05
CA HIS A 797 1.51 33.06 28.91
C HIS A 797 2.57 32.90 30.01
N LEU A 798 3.69 32.26 29.68
CA LEU A 798 4.70 31.82 30.66
C LEU A 798 5.33 32.97 31.46
N GLY A 799 5.39 34.17 30.90
CA GLY A 799 5.89 35.37 31.58
C GLY A 799 5.05 35.82 32.78
N ASN A 800 3.78 35.40 32.86
CA ASN A 800 2.85 35.76 33.94
C ASN A 800 2.90 34.78 35.13
N LEU A 801 3.66 33.70 35.04
CA LEU A 801 3.72 32.64 36.07
C LEU A 801 4.80 32.90 37.12
N GLN A 802 4.60 32.35 38.32
CA GLN A 802 5.68 32.18 39.29
C GLN A 802 6.52 30.94 38.94
N GLU A 803 7.80 30.92 39.32
CA GLU A 803 8.76 29.87 38.93
C GLU A 803 8.25 28.44 39.16
N HIS A 804 7.55 28.18 40.27
CA HIS A 804 7.03 26.84 40.57
C HIS A 804 5.92 26.38 39.61
N TYR A 805 5.07 27.30 39.13
CA TYR A 805 4.10 27.01 38.07
C TYR A 805 4.79 26.86 36.71
N ALA A 806 5.78 27.71 36.40
CA ALA A 806 6.59 27.57 35.18
C ALA A 806 7.33 26.21 35.14
N ARG A 807 7.84 25.72 36.27
CA ARG A 807 8.39 24.36 36.38
C ARG A 807 7.34 23.27 36.16
N TRP A 808 6.13 23.42 36.69
CA TRP A 808 5.05 22.46 36.47
C TRP A 808 4.63 22.37 34.99
N GLU A 809 4.51 23.52 34.33
CA GLU A 809 4.27 23.66 32.88
C GLU A 809 5.38 23.00 32.05
N ILE A 810 6.62 23.42 32.26
CA ILE A 810 7.78 23.06 31.41
C ILE A 810 8.21 21.62 31.68
N LYS A 811 8.53 21.26 32.93
CA LYS A 811 9.03 19.93 33.31
C LYS A 811 7.94 18.86 33.19
N GLY A 812 6.75 19.16 33.73
CA GLY A 812 5.67 18.19 33.83
C GLY A 812 5.08 17.81 32.46
N SER A 813 5.22 18.65 31.44
CA SER A 813 4.77 18.32 30.08
C SER A 813 5.64 17.23 29.45
N LYS A 814 6.98 17.36 29.55
CA LYS A 814 7.92 16.29 29.18
C LYS A 814 7.68 15.02 30.01
N GLU A 815 7.57 15.13 31.33
CA GLU A 815 7.31 13.97 32.18
C GLU A 815 5.98 13.28 31.84
N TRP A 816 5.00 14.01 31.28
CA TRP A 816 3.77 13.38 30.81
C TRP A 816 3.98 12.61 29.51
N ILE A 817 4.56 13.24 28.48
CA ILE A 817 4.83 12.60 27.18
C ILE A 817 5.75 11.38 27.37
N ASP A 818 6.85 11.53 28.12
CA ASP A 818 7.80 10.45 28.39
C ASP A 818 7.14 9.22 29.05
N ASN A 819 6.12 9.42 29.89
CA ASN A 819 5.41 8.35 30.60
C ASN A 819 4.23 7.73 29.82
N HIS A 820 3.63 8.43 28.83
CA HIS A 820 2.42 7.98 28.13
C HIS A 820 2.67 7.61 26.65
N LEU A 821 3.68 8.22 26.03
CA LEU A 821 4.11 7.99 24.64
C LEU A 821 5.57 7.50 24.57
N GLY A 822 6.20 7.23 25.71
CA GLY A 822 7.62 6.86 25.79
C GLY A 822 8.56 8.06 25.65
N PRO A 823 9.84 7.89 26.00
CA PRO A 823 10.79 9.00 26.13
C PRO A 823 11.04 9.71 24.80
N MET A 824 10.93 11.05 24.80
CA MET A 824 11.28 11.87 23.63
C MET A 824 12.72 11.60 23.18
N LYS A 825 12.90 11.10 21.94
CA LYS A 825 14.24 10.93 21.31
C LYS A 825 15.04 12.24 21.28
N ASN A 826 14.39 13.32 20.84
CA ASN A 826 14.97 14.65 20.73
C ASN A 826 14.10 15.65 21.50
N PRO A 827 14.29 15.80 22.83
CA PRO A 827 13.40 16.60 23.67
C PRO A 827 13.31 18.05 23.19
N CYS A 828 12.13 18.45 22.68
CA CYS A 828 11.87 19.80 22.21
C CYS A 828 10.72 20.46 22.98
N PHE A 829 10.91 21.74 23.32
CA PHE A 829 9.88 22.60 23.91
C PHE A 829 9.40 23.66 22.91
N VAL A 830 8.09 23.84 22.79
CA VAL A 830 7.47 24.91 22.00
C VAL A 830 6.86 25.91 22.97
N TYR A 831 7.33 27.16 22.94
CA TYR A 831 6.81 28.23 23.79
C TYR A 831 5.38 28.60 23.38
N PRO A 832 4.38 28.54 24.29
CA PRO A 832 3.06 29.14 24.07
C PRO A 832 3.19 30.59 23.59
N TYR A 833 2.40 30.97 22.58
CA TYR A 833 2.41 32.31 21.96
C TYR A 833 3.80 32.77 21.44
N GLY A 834 4.79 31.87 21.35
CA GLY A 834 6.18 32.21 21.05
C GLY A 834 6.95 32.92 22.18
N GLU A 835 6.36 33.06 23.37
CA GLU A 835 6.88 33.86 24.48
C GLU A 835 8.06 33.19 25.21
N VAL A 836 9.29 33.63 24.91
CA VAL A 836 10.52 33.08 25.49
C VAL A 836 10.76 33.58 26.92
N TYR A 837 10.08 32.95 27.88
CA TYR A 837 10.33 33.10 29.32
C TYR A 837 10.81 31.79 29.94
N TRP A 838 11.54 31.87 31.06
CA TRP A 838 12.04 30.71 31.81
C TRP A 838 12.94 29.75 31.01
N SER A 839 13.70 30.26 30.01
CA SER A 839 14.61 29.45 29.19
C SER A 839 15.58 28.59 30.01
N SER A 840 16.10 29.11 31.13
CA SER A 840 16.96 28.34 32.05
C SER A 840 16.29 27.12 32.71
N ILE A 841 14.96 27.01 32.66
CA ILE A 841 14.16 25.85 33.09
C ILE A 841 13.85 24.94 31.89
N VAL A 842 13.70 25.51 30.69
CA VAL A 842 13.62 24.73 29.43
C VAL A 842 14.93 23.99 29.19
N ASP A 843 16.08 24.67 29.27
CA ASP A 843 17.42 24.11 29.09
C ASP A 843 17.78 23.04 30.16
N GLN A 844 17.04 22.94 31.26
CA GLN A 844 17.18 21.87 32.28
C GLN A 844 16.48 20.55 31.88
N HIS A 845 15.58 20.58 30.89
CA HIS A 845 14.67 19.48 30.56
C HIS A 845 14.58 19.16 29.06
N TYR A 846 14.95 20.09 28.19
CA TYR A 846 14.86 19.98 26.73
C TYR A 846 16.17 20.33 26.06
N THR A 847 16.44 19.69 24.92
CA THR A 847 17.62 19.94 24.08
C THR A 847 17.34 20.97 23.00
N TYR A 848 16.10 21.00 22.50
CA TYR A 848 15.64 21.90 21.44
C TYR A 848 14.50 22.80 21.93
N GLN A 849 14.38 23.97 21.31
CA GLN A 849 13.31 24.93 21.59
C GLN A 849 12.85 25.62 20.30
N ARG A 850 11.53 25.75 20.10
CA ARG A 850 10.93 26.52 19.00
C ARG A 850 10.32 27.81 19.53
N LEU A 851 10.83 28.93 19.01
CA LEU A 851 10.42 30.30 19.31
C LEU A 851 9.43 30.76 18.24
N GLY A 852 8.47 31.63 18.56
CA GLY A 852 7.45 32.11 17.61
C GLY A 852 7.93 33.13 16.56
N LYS A 853 9.24 33.22 16.28
CA LYS A 853 9.77 34.15 15.27
C LYS A 853 9.84 33.45 13.91
N GLU A 854 8.99 33.84 12.98
CA GLU A 854 9.04 33.44 11.57
C GLU A 854 10.05 34.27 10.75
N GLY A 855 10.11 34.03 9.43
CA GLY A 855 10.99 34.73 8.51
C GLY A 855 12.48 34.42 8.73
N GLN A 856 12.81 33.27 9.31
CA GLN A 856 14.18 32.83 9.50
C GLN A 856 14.68 32.07 8.27
N GLU A 857 15.92 32.31 7.86
CA GLU A 857 16.53 31.55 6.77
C GLU A 857 16.61 30.04 7.11
N PRO A 858 16.40 29.15 6.12
CA PRO A 858 16.69 27.72 6.25
C PRO A 858 18.13 27.52 6.72
N ARG A 859 18.34 26.70 7.76
CA ARG A 859 19.68 26.46 8.32
C ARG A 859 19.84 25.06 8.87
N MET A 860 21.09 24.60 8.95
CA MET A 860 21.42 23.37 9.66
C MET A 860 21.22 23.56 11.17
N LEU A 861 20.60 22.58 11.85
CA LEU A 861 20.47 22.59 13.31
C LEU A 861 21.82 22.38 14.03
N TRP A 862 22.85 21.96 13.30
CA TRP A 862 24.25 21.99 13.75
C TRP A 862 25.06 22.97 12.89
N ASN A 863 25.77 23.89 13.54
CA ASN A 863 26.66 24.85 12.91
C ASN A 863 28.11 24.44 13.21
N PRO A 864 28.96 24.11 12.22
CA PRO A 864 30.35 23.70 12.46
C PRO A 864 31.24 24.83 13.02
N ASN A 865 30.77 26.08 12.99
CA ASN A 865 31.47 27.25 13.55
C ASN A 865 31.08 27.53 15.02
N SER A 866 30.19 26.73 15.64
CA SER A 866 29.90 26.80 17.07
C SER A 866 30.09 25.43 17.74
N GLU A 867 30.75 25.41 18.91
CA GLU A 867 31.02 24.17 19.65
C GLU A 867 29.74 23.50 20.20
N THR A 868 28.63 24.23 20.21
CA THR A 868 27.28 23.74 20.49
C THR A 868 26.42 23.70 19.22
N PRO A 869 25.51 22.71 19.07
CA PRO A 869 24.40 22.79 18.11
C PRO A 869 23.54 24.04 18.32
N SER A 870 22.71 24.36 17.33
CA SER A 870 21.68 25.39 17.47
C SER A 870 20.45 24.76 18.11
N ASN A 871 20.24 25.03 19.40
CA ASN A 871 19.04 24.57 20.11
C ASN A 871 17.75 25.23 19.57
N SER A 872 17.83 26.29 18.74
CA SER A 872 16.69 27.05 18.23
C SER A 872 16.25 26.63 16.83
N ILE A 873 15.02 26.12 16.72
CA ILE A 873 14.42 25.67 15.46
C ILE A 873 14.09 26.88 14.54
N PRO A 874 14.48 26.86 13.24
CA PRO A 874 14.17 27.92 12.27
C PRO A 874 12.75 27.81 11.71
N ILE A 875 11.88 28.78 11.99
CA ILE A 875 10.60 28.91 11.28
C ILE A 875 10.83 29.73 10.01
N VAL A 876 10.53 29.17 8.85
CA VAL A 876 10.58 29.91 7.57
C VAL A 876 9.34 30.77 7.42
N GLY A 877 8.15 30.19 7.58
CA GLY A 877 6.88 30.91 7.55
C GLY A 877 5.76 30.19 8.31
N THR A 878 4.76 30.98 8.73
CA THR A 878 3.43 30.50 9.13
C THR A 878 2.40 30.65 8.01
N ASP A 879 2.59 31.62 7.10
CA ASP A 879 1.81 31.72 5.86
C ASP A 879 2.14 30.56 4.91
N LEU A 880 1.09 30.11 4.22
CA LEU A 880 1.10 29.02 3.25
C LEU A 880 0.61 29.47 1.86
N SER A 881 0.45 30.77 1.59
CA SER A 881 0.17 31.25 0.23
C SER A 881 1.17 30.67 -0.79
N GLU A 882 0.73 30.37 -2.02
CA GLU A 882 1.58 29.71 -3.03
C GLU A 882 2.89 30.49 -3.29
N GLU A 883 2.84 31.83 -3.24
CA GLU A 883 4.01 32.71 -3.34
C GLU A 883 5.02 32.46 -2.22
N MET A 884 4.56 32.36 -0.96
CA MET A 884 5.42 32.11 0.20
C MET A 884 5.90 30.65 0.26
N ILE A 885 5.10 29.70 -0.23
CA ILE A 885 5.54 28.31 -0.44
C ILE A 885 6.70 28.28 -1.44
N ASP A 886 6.50 28.77 -2.66
CA ASP A 886 7.51 28.70 -3.72
C ASP A 886 8.77 29.51 -3.35
N TYR A 887 8.63 30.65 -2.65
CA TYR A 887 9.75 31.40 -2.10
C TYR A 887 10.58 30.57 -1.11
N TRP A 888 9.97 30.05 -0.03
CA TRP A 888 10.72 29.34 1.01
C TRP A 888 11.20 27.95 0.58
N LEU A 889 10.47 27.27 -0.32
CA LEU A 889 10.96 26.06 -0.95
C LEU A 889 12.14 26.37 -1.87
N ASN A 890 12.09 27.43 -2.68
CA ASN A 890 13.23 27.86 -3.48
C ASN A 890 14.44 28.24 -2.59
N GLU A 891 14.25 28.99 -1.51
CA GLU A 891 15.32 29.32 -0.56
C GLU A 891 15.95 28.07 0.06
N THR A 892 15.13 27.10 0.51
CA THR A 892 15.60 25.80 1.02
C THR A 892 16.29 24.97 -0.08
N ASN A 893 15.88 25.14 -1.33
CA ASN A 893 16.45 24.51 -2.53
C ASN A 893 17.75 25.20 -3.00
N GLN A 894 17.98 26.48 -2.66
CA GLN A 894 19.18 27.25 -2.97
C GLN A 894 20.22 27.22 -1.84
N LYS A 895 19.85 27.58 -0.61
CA LYS A 895 20.75 27.64 0.55
C LYS A 895 21.00 26.28 1.20
N GLY A 896 20.06 25.34 1.07
CA GLY A 896 20.08 24.09 1.84
C GLY A 896 19.70 24.33 3.30
N GLY A 897 19.95 23.35 4.17
CA GLY A 897 19.53 23.40 5.56
C GLY A 897 18.04 23.09 5.75
N ILE A 898 17.58 23.25 6.98
CA ILE A 898 16.24 22.87 7.41
C ILE A 898 15.37 24.12 7.46
N GLY A 899 14.23 24.07 6.75
CA GLY A 899 13.13 25.00 6.93
C GLY A 899 12.01 24.33 7.73
N VAL A 900 11.32 25.09 8.58
CA VAL A 900 10.11 24.61 9.27
C VAL A 900 8.93 25.51 8.90
N PHE A 901 7.94 24.92 8.22
CA PHE A 901 6.62 25.52 8.11
C PHE A 901 5.83 25.16 9.36
N VAL A 902 5.18 26.15 9.96
CA VAL A 902 4.35 25.96 11.16
C VAL A 902 2.90 26.14 10.75
N LEU A 903 2.14 25.06 10.83
CA LEU A 903 0.75 24.96 10.42
C LEU A 903 -0.12 24.85 11.67
N HIS A 904 -0.88 25.89 11.96
CA HIS A 904 -2.00 25.79 12.89
C HIS A 904 -3.18 25.08 12.19
N GLY A 905 -4.19 24.66 12.95
CA GLY A 905 -5.32 23.94 12.37
C GLY A 905 -6.25 24.83 11.55
N ILE A 906 -7.07 24.19 10.70
CA ILE A 906 -8.06 24.83 9.78
C ILE A 906 -8.91 25.93 10.45
N TYR A 907 -9.18 25.82 11.75
CA TYR A 907 -9.97 26.78 12.52
C TYR A 907 -9.37 28.19 12.64
N GLU A 908 -8.17 28.48 12.14
CA GLU A 908 -7.54 29.82 12.25
C GLU A 908 -7.75 30.71 11.01
N HIS A 909 -8.25 30.16 9.89
CA HIS A 909 -8.73 30.97 8.77
C HIS A 909 -10.20 31.40 8.98
N PRO A 910 -10.56 32.70 8.86
CA PRO A 910 -11.85 33.20 9.33
C PRO A 910 -13.08 32.81 8.49
N GLU A 911 -12.91 32.46 7.21
CA GLU A 911 -14.01 32.21 6.27
C GLU A 911 -14.38 30.72 6.11
N PRO A 912 -15.60 30.36 5.67
CA PRO A 912 -15.99 28.96 5.43
C PRO A 912 -15.27 28.30 4.24
N GLU A 913 -14.68 29.09 3.34
CA GLU A 913 -13.79 28.62 2.25
C GLU A 913 -12.46 28.04 2.78
N SER A 914 -12.17 28.21 4.08
CA SER A 914 -10.93 27.80 4.75
C SER A 914 -10.55 26.33 4.61
N LEU A 915 -11.49 25.39 4.68
CA LEU A 915 -11.16 23.96 4.69
C LEU A 915 -10.69 23.48 3.32
N GLU A 916 -11.40 23.86 2.26
CA GLU A 916 -11.05 23.47 0.88
C GLU A 916 -9.73 24.14 0.47
N ASN A 917 -9.61 25.46 0.70
CA ASN A 917 -8.37 26.20 0.47
C ASN A 917 -7.18 25.66 1.28
N TYR A 918 -7.37 25.25 2.55
CA TYR A 918 -6.31 24.61 3.34
C TYR A 918 -5.87 23.27 2.74
N ILE A 919 -6.82 22.45 2.26
CA ILE A 919 -6.52 21.16 1.63
C ILE A 919 -5.78 21.36 0.30
N GLU A 920 -6.23 22.29 -0.55
CA GLU A 920 -5.57 22.60 -1.83
C GLU A 920 -4.16 23.18 -1.61
N THR A 921 -4.03 24.13 -0.68
CA THR A 921 -2.74 24.75 -0.33
C THR A 921 -1.75 23.74 0.26
N LEU A 922 -2.23 22.84 1.13
CA LEU A 922 -1.41 21.76 1.68
C LEU A 922 -1.00 20.76 0.59
N ASP A 923 -1.90 20.39 -0.33
CA ASP A 923 -1.56 19.52 -1.46
C ASP A 923 -0.55 20.20 -2.40
N TYR A 924 -0.68 21.51 -2.64
CA TYR A 924 0.31 22.31 -3.37
C TYR A 924 1.70 22.21 -2.73
N LEU A 925 1.82 22.45 -1.42
CA LEU A 925 3.08 22.33 -0.67
C LEU A 925 3.68 20.93 -0.81
N LEU A 926 2.89 19.87 -0.59
CA LEU A 926 3.35 18.48 -0.62
C LEU A 926 3.75 18.03 -2.04
N ARG A 927 3.02 18.49 -3.06
CA ARG A 927 3.36 18.32 -4.48
C ARG A 927 4.65 19.05 -4.83
N LYS A 928 4.84 20.31 -4.43
CA LYS A 928 6.07 21.08 -4.68
C LYS A 928 7.30 20.46 -4.02
N LEU A 929 7.17 19.99 -2.77
CA LEU A 929 8.21 19.24 -2.07
C LEU A 929 8.65 18.00 -2.86
N LYS A 930 7.70 17.26 -3.43
CA LYS A 930 7.93 16.07 -4.26
C LYS A 930 8.51 16.42 -5.64
N GLU A 931 8.04 17.47 -6.29
CA GLU A 931 8.59 18.01 -7.56
C GLU A 931 10.07 18.44 -7.41
N LEU A 932 10.40 19.13 -6.32
CA LEU A 932 11.75 19.64 -6.03
C LEU A 932 12.69 18.62 -5.39
N GLY A 933 12.21 17.40 -5.11
CA GLY A 933 12.95 16.36 -4.39
C GLY A 933 13.46 16.82 -3.02
N ILE A 934 12.67 17.63 -2.30
CA ILE A 934 12.95 18.07 -0.94
C ILE A 934 12.29 17.07 0.01
N PRO A 935 13.04 16.35 0.87
CA PRO A 935 12.44 15.42 1.81
C PRO A 935 11.68 16.16 2.90
N VAL A 936 10.51 15.62 3.28
CA VAL A 936 9.85 15.99 4.53
C VAL A 936 10.50 15.21 5.67
N LEU A 937 10.86 15.91 6.75
CA LEU A 937 11.61 15.36 7.87
C LEU A 937 10.85 15.59 9.20
N THR A 938 11.13 14.72 10.17
CA THR A 938 10.87 14.99 11.58
C THR A 938 12.10 15.67 12.21
N LEU A 939 11.99 16.22 13.42
CA LEU A 939 13.15 16.73 14.16
C LEU A 939 14.14 15.58 14.44
N THR A 940 13.64 14.40 14.78
CA THR A 940 14.43 13.19 14.94
C THR A 940 15.17 12.79 13.65
N HIS A 941 14.50 12.72 12.49
CA HIS A 941 15.21 12.39 11.24
C HIS A 941 16.27 13.44 10.90
N THR A 942 15.99 14.71 11.18
CA THR A 942 16.94 15.82 11.02
C THR A 942 18.18 15.63 11.88
N VAL A 943 18.03 15.24 13.15
CA VAL A 943 19.15 14.99 14.06
C VAL A 943 19.87 13.67 13.73
N GLU A 944 19.16 12.62 13.33
CA GLU A 944 19.74 11.34 12.92
C GLU A 944 20.59 11.49 11.64
N LEU A 945 20.16 12.30 10.66
CA LEU A 945 20.97 12.68 9.49
C LEU A 945 22.29 13.38 9.87
N LEU A 946 22.27 14.22 10.91
CA LEU A 946 23.48 14.87 11.44
C LEU A 946 24.36 13.89 12.26
N GLN A 947 23.75 12.99 13.03
CA GLN A 947 24.48 12.00 13.85
C GLN A 947 25.10 10.88 13.03
N ILE A 948 24.49 10.45 11.92
CA ILE A 948 25.12 9.50 10.98
C ILE A 948 26.43 10.09 10.43
N LYS A 949 26.49 11.42 10.19
CA LYS A 949 27.69 12.13 9.73
C LYS A 949 28.73 12.38 10.81
N SER A 950 28.37 12.35 12.09
CA SER A 950 29.34 12.35 13.19
C SER A 950 29.85 10.95 13.53
N GLN A 951 28.99 9.91 13.48
CA GLN A 951 29.37 8.52 13.75
C GLN A 951 30.13 7.86 12.58
N SER A 952 29.95 8.29 11.34
CA SER A 952 30.84 7.90 10.23
C SER A 952 32.27 8.42 10.45
N SER A 953 32.44 9.54 11.15
CA SER A 953 33.75 10.03 11.60
C SER A 953 34.31 9.30 12.84
N LEU A 954 33.56 8.33 13.39
CA LEU A 954 33.85 7.64 14.65
C LEU A 954 33.65 6.12 14.58
N SER A 955 33.61 5.52 13.38
CA SER A 955 33.48 4.07 13.20
C SER A 955 34.21 3.47 11.99
N ILE A 956 35.34 4.06 11.56
CA ILE A 956 36.37 3.25 10.88
C ILE A 956 36.93 2.26 11.90
N LYS A 957 36.32 1.07 11.98
CA LYS A 957 37.03 -0.12 12.42
C LYS A 957 38.28 -0.25 11.58
N THR A 958 39.41 -0.60 12.19
CA THR A 958 40.55 -1.12 11.45
C THR A 958 40.07 -2.18 10.46
N LEU A 959 40.37 -1.98 9.17
CA LEU A 959 40.00 -2.94 8.14
C LEU A 959 40.50 -4.33 8.56
N PRO A 960 39.69 -5.40 8.42
CA PRO A 960 40.19 -6.76 8.60
C PRO A 960 41.41 -6.96 7.71
N LYS A 961 42.45 -7.63 8.24
CA LYS A 961 43.45 -8.21 7.34
C LYS A 961 42.70 -9.13 6.39
N LYS A 962 42.77 -8.87 5.09
CA LYS A 962 42.23 -9.76 4.08
C LYS A 962 42.99 -11.08 4.17
N ASP A 963 42.31 -12.16 4.53
CA ASP A 963 42.96 -13.44 4.81
C ASP A 963 43.69 -13.98 3.58
N TRP A 964 45.00 -14.17 3.72
CA TRP A 964 45.80 -14.93 2.76
C TRP A 964 45.63 -16.40 3.07
N GLN A 965 44.68 -17.08 2.41
CA GLN A 965 44.69 -18.53 2.39
C GLN A 965 45.78 -19.03 1.43
N ILE A 966 46.93 -19.34 2.02
CA ILE A 966 47.89 -20.31 1.50
C ILE A 966 47.74 -21.56 2.39
N GLU A 967 47.78 -22.73 1.77
CA GLU A 967 47.44 -24.02 2.38
C GLU A 967 48.39 -24.43 3.51
N GLU A 968 47.99 -25.44 4.30
CA GLU A 968 48.78 -25.96 5.42
C GLU A 968 50.14 -26.48 4.95
N ILE A 969 51.22 -25.80 5.36
CA ILE A 969 52.58 -26.34 5.31
C ILE A 969 53.04 -26.55 6.75
N THR A 970 52.92 -27.80 7.22
CA THR A 970 53.44 -28.26 8.51
C THR A 970 54.97 -28.37 8.45
N VAL A 971 55.67 -27.53 9.22
CA VAL A 971 57.10 -27.68 9.51
C VAL A 971 57.32 -27.49 11.01
N GLU A 972 57.97 -28.47 11.63
CA GLU A 972 58.36 -28.46 13.04
C GLU A 972 59.68 -27.69 13.26
N ASN A 973 59.93 -27.36 14.53
CA ASN A 973 61.23 -27.02 15.13
C ASN A 973 61.85 -25.63 14.84
N GLU A 974 62.06 -24.92 15.94
CA GLU A 974 63.26 -24.15 16.31
C GLU A 974 64.14 -23.52 15.21
N ILE A 975 64.12 -22.18 15.10
CA ILE A 975 65.17 -21.29 15.67
C ILE A 975 64.81 -19.81 15.44
N ALA A 976 64.95 -19.01 16.50
CA ALA A 976 65.03 -17.55 16.59
C ALA A 976 64.51 -16.64 15.45
N ASP A 977 63.54 -15.76 15.77
CA ASP A 977 63.57 -14.38 15.26
C ASP A 977 63.58 -13.34 16.41
N PHE A 978 64.76 -12.74 16.59
CA PHE A 978 65.06 -11.67 17.55
C PHE A 978 64.14 -10.45 17.40
N ARG A 979 63.53 -10.25 16.21
CA ARG A 979 62.63 -9.14 15.90
C ARG A 979 61.32 -9.17 16.69
N VAL A 980 60.83 -10.34 17.12
CA VAL A 980 59.61 -10.42 17.96
C VAL A 980 59.90 -9.88 19.36
N LEU A 981 61.01 -10.30 19.97
CA LEU A 981 61.46 -9.77 21.25
C LEU A 981 61.76 -8.26 21.16
N LEU A 982 62.40 -7.82 20.08
CA LEU A 982 62.72 -6.41 19.87
C LEU A 982 61.44 -5.55 19.74
N LYS A 983 60.43 -6.00 18.98
CA LYS A 983 59.14 -5.29 18.84
C LYS A 983 58.37 -5.24 20.16
N LEU A 984 58.30 -6.33 20.93
CA LEU A 984 57.68 -6.33 22.26
C LEU A 984 58.41 -5.41 23.25
N THR A 985 59.74 -5.40 23.21
CA THR A 985 60.57 -4.52 24.07
C THR A 985 60.37 -3.05 23.71
N ILE A 986 60.35 -2.71 22.42
CA ILE A 986 60.04 -1.35 21.95
C ILE A 986 58.62 -0.94 22.36
N PHE A 987 57.62 -1.82 22.23
CA PHE A 987 56.24 -1.51 22.62
C PHE A 987 56.09 -1.25 24.13
N TYR A 988 56.75 -2.06 24.97
CA TYR A 988 56.79 -1.83 26.43
C TYR A 988 57.57 -0.57 26.81
N LEU A 989 58.67 -0.24 26.11
CA LEU A 989 59.38 1.03 26.30
C LEU A 989 58.52 2.23 25.92
N TYR A 990 57.77 2.16 24.80
CA TYR A 990 56.88 3.23 24.35
C TYR A 990 55.73 3.47 25.33
N ALA A 991 55.13 2.39 25.84
CA ALA A 991 54.12 2.47 26.90
C ALA A 991 54.69 3.06 28.20
N ALA A 992 55.90 2.67 28.60
CA ALA A 992 56.58 3.25 29.76
C ALA A 992 56.90 4.75 29.58
N CYS A 993 57.30 5.17 28.38
CA CYS A 993 57.51 6.59 28.05
C CYS A 993 56.22 7.40 28.20
N ILE A 994 55.11 6.95 27.60
CA ILE A 994 53.81 7.64 27.69
C ILE A 994 53.31 7.73 29.15
N CYS A 995 53.45 6.64 29.93
CA CYS A 995 53.14 6.67 31.36
C CYS A 995 54.06 7.64 32.14
N SER A 996 55.32 7.81 31.72
CA SER A 996 56.24 8.78 32.33
C SER A 996 55.90 10.23 31.96
N GLU A 997 55.46 10.52 30.74
CA GLU A 997 55.01 11.87 30.35
C GLU A 997 53.75 12.30 31.12
N ALA A 998 52.80 11.39 31.30
CA ALA A 998 51.62 11.63 32.13
C ALA A 998 52.01 11.96 33.59
N LEU A 999 52.98 11.24 34.16
CA LEU A 999 53.52 11.51 35.49
C LEU A 999 54.28 12.85 35.56
N ILE A 1000 55.10 13.17 34.55
CA ILE A 1000 55.90 14.40 34.46
C ILE A 1000 54.98 15.62 34.33
N SER A 1001 53.93 15.55 33.52
CA SER A 1001 52.94 16.63 33.36
C SER A 1001 52.20 16.90 34.68
N ALA A 1002 51.79 15.85 35.38
CA ALA A 1002 51.18 15.97 36.72
C ALA A 1002 52.15 16.60 37.74
N TYR A 1003 53.42 16.20 37.74
CA TYR A 1003 54.44 16.71 38.68
C TYR A 1003 54.88 18.16 38.37
N ALA A 1004 54.88 18.55 37.09
CA ALA A 1004 55.23 19.90 36.66
C ALA A 1004 54.21 20.95 37.14
N HIS A 1005 52.93 20.58 37.19
CA HIS A 1005 51.85 21.46 37.62
C HIS A 1005 51.94 21.87 39.11
N THR A 1006 52.59 21.06 39.95
CA THR A 1006 52.65 21.29 41.41
C THR A 1006 53.81 22.19 41.88
N TYR A 1007 54.88 22.36 41.10
CA TYR A 1007 56.14 22.96 41.59
C TYR A 1007 56.76 24.10 40.75
N ASN A 1008 56.14 24.48 39.63
CA ASN A 1008 56.40 25.72 38.87
C ASN A 1008 57.88 26.19 38.79
N LYS A 1009 58.75 25.38 38.17
CA LYS A 1009 60.16 25.73 37.90
C LYS A 1009 60.56 25.42 36.45
N LYS A 1010 60.42 26.43 35.57
CA LYS A 1010 60.76 26.36 34.13
C LYS A 1010 62.20 25.89 33.80
N ALA A 1011 63.14 25.94 34.75
CA ALA A 1011 64.55 25.65 34.52
C ALA A 1011 64.93 24.16 34.34
N ILE A 1012 64.00 23.21 34.61
CA ILE A 1012 64.29 21.76 34.50
C ILE A 1012 63.96 21.22 33.10
N ILE A 1013 62.87 21.70 32.48
CA ILE A 1013 62.35 21.19 31.19
C ILE A 1013 63.41 21.36 30.08
N LEU A 1014 64.09 22.52 30.03
CA LEU A 1014 65.15 22.84 29.07
C LEU A 1014 66.49 22.08 29.27
N ARG A 1015 66.53 21.06 30.14
CA ARG A 1015 67.67 20.14 30.31
C ARG A 1015 67.31 18.66 30.26
N LEU A 1016 66.09 18.34 29.83
CA LEU A 1016 65.61 16.98 29.55
C LEU A 1016 64.98 16.84 28.15
N ALA A 1017 64.94 17.93 27.37
CA ALA A 1017 64.55 17.97 25.96
C ALA A 1017 65.76 18.06 24.99
N ASN A 1018 66.97 18.02 25.54
CA ASN A 1018 68.26 17.76 24.89
C ASN A 1018 68.89 16.54 25.59
#